data_AF-A0A960XV69-F1
#
_entry.id   AF-A0A960XV69-F1
#
_cell.length_a   1.000
_cell.length_b   1.000
_cell.length_c   1.000
_cell.angle_alpha   90.00
_cell.angle_beta   90.00
_cell.angle_gamma   90.00
#
_symmetry.space_group_name_H-M   'P 1'
#
loop_
_entity.id
_entity.type
_entity.pdbx_description
1 polymer ?
#
loop_
_entity_poly.entity_id
_entity_poly.type
_entity_poly.pdbx_seq_one_letter_code
_entity_poly.pdbx_strand_id
1 'polypeptide(L)'
;MEKQKRWQLALIITVLLLTLYNILPTIFYYAQPLKAPVDEGRAMQVASEMVDRVNKLESEAQNWLAAYCKHLGLAPRSITIDAENPRQVLIRFAQPQEAETLKRLLPRAAALIPFQPARLNLATQQPIDTSVVAIDRSISMHMQPGGSLFRYTAKLDDKGQALPLYKALSNDRVSQVAEVLAGQSPQAIQIQALANAPADISGDQLELTLRLAREINAYSDAFGTQSPIAQRYFGTFSRGLQKDGSATVQRFTAKLDAAKAALTKQLTDLEAQQKTLKERGEFLDADKEQLLSLLRTQMTTLESASTVVKANSSAFSKGTQALDRTAILATLEQTDTIDLQDSHPFIRSLSIEWGADRVLLNLHDDVLAVRGQGGQTELAALQEEKLQQLLINEIARVSRATDEELSPINDRFSLSLAHLTSSQSVLALELGELAAQRTAQLEHELTALWQPLHADLERKAYPILDYKAFSGLSTAESKLGLVVYAPASEAKAPPRGFRTSSVYVIARGMKSILDKYQAYPDSDDAKQLTKDITLLQRLLADQGFFGYPAAAYGMAPEFADDFIFELNDYYSSLLAATREDLVVKGSHRYAVLEFTDVEQRILTTNHIEEAEQEELLKWREEYQSAQVDLRPAARLLVPPPTKNAYVENLKINLRKYFRGDDRKILRWGLDLSGGKSVRIGLRDQSNQP
;
A
#
# COMPACT_ATOMS: atom_id res chain seq x y z
N MET A 1 78.95 7.85 -16.40
CA MET A 1 77.52 7.47 -16.40
C MET A 1 77.26 6.63 -15.16
N GLU A 2 76.74 7.25 -14.10
CA GLU A 2 76.35 6.53 -12.89
C GLU A 2 75.26 5.51 -13.22
N LYS A 3 75.44 4.26 -12.78
CA LYS A 3 74.42 3.21 -12.90
C LYS A 3 73.18 3.68 -12.12
N GLN A 4 72.10 4.01 -12.83
CA GLN A 4 70.78 4.19 -12.22
C GLN A 4 70.51 2.99 -11.31
N LYS A 5 70.35 3.25 -10.02
CA LYS A 5 70.17 2.19 -9.03
C LYS A 5 68.74 1.67 -9.17
N ARG A 6 68.55 0.34 -9.23
CA ARG A 6 67.24 -0.31 -9.42
C ARG A 6 66.14 0.16 -8.44
N TRP A 7 66.51 0.66 -7.26
CA TRP A 7 65.56 1.23 -6.29
C TRP A 7 64.97 2.58 -6.71
N GLN A 8 65.68 3.37 -7.52
CA GLN A 8 65.17 4.65 -8.05
C GLN A 8 64.02 4.40 -9.02
N LEU A 9 64.10 3.36 -9.84
CA LEU A 9 62.99 2.93 -10.71
C LEU A 9 61.79 2.48 -9.89
N ALA A 10 62.00 1.66 -8.85
CA ALA A 10 60.92 1.22 -7.96
C ALA A 10 60.24 2.42 -7.27
N LEU A 11 61.02 3.40 -6.79
CA LEU A 11 60.51 4.61 -6.16
C LEU A 11 59.73 5.49 -7.14
N ILE A 12 60.22 5.66 -8.37
CA ILE A 12 59.50 6.38 -9.44
C ILE A 12 58.16 5.71 -9.74
N ILE A 13 58.14 4.38 -9.87
CA ILE A 13 56.90 3.61 -10.09
C ILE A 13 55.94 3.79 -8.91
N THR A 14 56.43 3.71 -7.67
CA THR A 14 55.59 3.90 -6.48
C THR A 14 55.00 5.31 -6.43
N VAL A 15 55.80 6.35 -6.66
CA VAL A 15 55.31 7.73 -6.69
C VAL A 15 54.29 7.92 -7.82
N LEU A 16 54.56 7.38 -9.02
CA LEU A 16 53.65 7.47 -10.16
C LEU A 16 52.31 6.77 -9.87
N LEU A 17 52.34 5.57 -9.29
CA LEU A 17 51.14 4.84 -8.87
C LEU A 17 50.37 5.60 -7.79
N LEU A 18 51.05 6.21 -6.80
CA LEU A 18 50.41 7.04 -5.77
C LEU A 18 49.79 8.32 -6.36
N THR A 19 50.44 8.94 -7.35
CA THR A 19 49.86 10.10 -8.04
C THR A 19 48.66 9.75 -8.90
N LEU A 20 48.72 8.64 -9.65
CA LEU A 20 47.55 8.13 -10.39
C LEU A 20 46.43 7.75 -9.43
N TYR A 21 46.79 7.18 -8.28
CA TYR A 21 45.85 6.85 -7.21
C TYR A 21 45.12 8.09 -6.64
N ASN A 22 45.80 9.23 -6.57
CA ASN A 22 45.14 10.45 -6.08
C ASN A 22 44.23 11.08 -7.14
N ILE A 23 44.73 11.12 -8.39
CA ILE A 23 44.15 11.97 -9.42
C ILE A 23 42.99 11.27 -10.15
N LEU A 24 43.08 9.95 -10.38
CA LEU A 24 42.12 9.22 -11.21
C LEU A 24 40.66 9.31 -10.72
N PRO A 25 40.32 9.13 -9.42
CA PRO A 25 38.94 9.25 -8.94
C PRO A 25 38.37 10.63 -9.21
N THR A 26 39.18 11.66 -8.97
CA THR A 26 38.80 13.06 -9.15
C THR A 26 38.57 13.35 -10.64
N ILE A 27 39.42 12.83 -11.53
CA ILE A 27 39.22 12.91 -12.97
C ILE A 27 37.94 12.18 -13.37
N PHE A 28 37.71 10.95 -12.91
CA PHE A 28 36.51 10.18 -13.28
C PHE A 28 35.22 10.79 -12.74
N TYR A 29 35.25 11.40 -11.56
CA TYR A 29 34.10 12.12 -10.99
C TYR A 29 33.78 13.37 -11.78
N TYR A 30 34.76 14.28 -11.95
CA TYR A 30 34.53 15.56 -12.63
C TYR A 30 34.46 15.45 -14.16
N ALA A 31 34.88 14.31 -14.74
CA ALA A 31 34.61 14.00 -16.14
C ALA A 31 33.14 13.60 -16.37
N GLN A 32 32.41 13.20 -15.32
CA GLN A 32 30.98 12.95 -15.43
C GLN A 32 30.21 14.27 -15.37
N PRO A 33 29.08 14.37 -16.08
CA PRO A 33 28.24 15.55 -16.03
C PRO A 33 27.38 15.52 -14.76
N LEU A 34 28.01 15.71 -13.60
CA LEU A 34 27.40 15.50 -12.27
C LEU A 34 26.08 16.26 -12.05
N LYS A 35 26.01 17.49 -12.56
CA LYS A 35 24.84 18.36 -12.49
C LYS A 35 23.86 18.22 -13.65
N ALA A 36 24.16 17.34 -14.62
CA ALA A 36 23.20 17.07 -15.67
C ALA A 36 22.07 16.18 -15.15
N PRO A 37 20.86 16.31 -15.71
CA PRO A 37 19.79 15.37 -15.44
C PRO A 37 20.20 13.93 -15.75
N VAL A 38 19.57 12.99 -15.03
CA VAL A 38 19.62 11.58 -15.39
C VAL A 38 18.81 11.38 -16.67
N ASP A 39 19.48 10.90 -17.72
CA ASP A 39 18.88 10.59 -19.02
C ASP A 39 18.25 9.18 -19.04
N GLU A 40 17.58 8.87 -20.15
CA GLU A 40 16.92 7.57 -20.35
C GLU A 40 17.91 6.40 -20.24
N GLY A 41 19.11 6.53 -20.81
CA GLY A 41 20.12 5.47 -20.80
C GLY A 41 20.54 5.10 -19.37
N ARG A 42 20.81 6.11 -18.54
CA ARG A 42 21.14 5.90 -17.12
C ARG A 42 19.94 5.39 -16.34
N ALA A 43 18.74 5.91 -16.57
CA ALA A 43 17.53 5.44 -15.91
C ALA A 43 17.25 3.96 -16.21
N MET A 44 17.42 3.53 -17.47
CA MET A 44 17.25 2.13 -17.86
C MET A 44 18.37 1.23 -17.34
N GLN A 45 19.58 1.75 -17.11
CA GLN A 45 20.60 1.02 -16.36
C GLN A 45 20.14 0.77 -14.91
N VAL A 46 19.58 1.77 -14.24
CA VAL A 46 19.01 1.61 -12.89
C VAL A 46 17.90 0.55 -12.91
N ALA A 47 17.03 0.57 -13.93
CA ALA A 47 16.01 -0.46 -14.13
C ALA A 47 16.60 -1.88 -14.21
N SER A 48 17.66 -2.06 -15.01
CA SER A 48 18.36 -3.33 -15.11
C SER A 48 18.97 -3.76 -13.77
N GLU A 49 19.60 -2.84 -13.05
CA GLU A 49 20.20 -3.12 -11.74
C GLU A 49 19.13 -3.51 -10.70
N MET A 50 17.94 -2.91 -10.75
CA MET A 50 16.80 -3.31 -9.90
C MET A 50 16.38 -4.76 -10.19
N VAL A 51 16.20 -5.12 -11.47
CA VAL A 51 15.87 -6.49 -11.90
C VAL A 51 16.93 -7.48 -11.45
N ASP A 52 18.21 -7.15 -11.64
CA ASP A 52 19.33 -8.00 -11.24
C ASP A 52 19.34 -8.24 -9.73
N ARG A 53 19.08 -7.20 -8.91
CA ARG A 53 19.02 -7.34 -7.45
C ARG A 53 17.88 -8.25 -7.01
N VAL A 54 16.69 -8.09 -7.59
CA VAL A 54 15.53 -8.94 -7.28
C VAL A 54 15.80 -10.39 -7.65
N ASN A 55 16.25 -10.64 -8.89
CA ASN A 55 16.49 -12.00 -9.38
C ASN A 55 17.63 -12.70 -8.65
N LYS A 56 18.66 -11.94 -8.22
CA LYS A 56 19.79 -12.50 -7.47
C LYS A 56 19.37 -13.15 -6.15
N LEU A 57 18.26 -12.73 -5.54
CA LEU A 57 17.72 -13.34 -4.32
C LEU A 57 17.41 -14.83 -4.47
N GLU A 58 17.11 -15.31 -5.68
CA GLU A 58 16.95 -16.74 -5.97
C GLU A 58 18.21 -17.53 -5.67
N SER A 59 19.32 -17.07 -6.26
CA SER A 59 20.62 -17.70 -6.05
C SER A 59 21.12 -17.50 -4.61
N GLU A 60 20.82 -16.37 -3.98
CA GLU A 60 21.23 -16.09 -2.60
C GLU A 60 20.48 -16.97 -1.60
N ALA A 61 19.20 -17.26 -1.82
CA ALA A 61 18.43 -18.22 -1.03
C ALA A 61 19.05 -19.63 -1.10
N GLN A 62 19.37 -20.12 -2.31
CA GLN A 62 20.01 -21.42 -2.49
C GLN A 62 21.39 -21.48 -1.80
N ASN A 63 22.21 -20.43 -1.97
CA ASN A 63 23.53 -20.34 -1.35
C ASN A 63 23.45 -20.29 0.19
N TRP A 64 22.48 -19.54 0.73
CA TRP A 64 22.24 -19.48 2.17
C TRP A 64 21.83 -20.84 2.72
N LEU A 65 20.90 -21.54 2.04
CA LEU A 65 20.45 -22.87 2.42
C LEU A 65 21.57 -23.91 2.36
N ALA A 66 22.44 -23.83 1.35
CA ALA A 66 23.62 -24.69 1.24
C ALA A 66 24.60 -24.43 2.40
N ALA A 67 24.86 -23.16 2.73
CA ALA A 67 25.72 -22.80 3.85
C ALA A 67 25.13 -23.26 5.19
N TYR A 68 23.81 -23.14 5.36
CA TYR A 68 23.11 -23.58 6.56
C TYR A 68 23.11 -25.11 6.72
N CYS A 69 22.84 -25.86 5.65
CA CYS A 69 22.96 -27.32 5.69
C CYS A 69 24.37 -27.76 6.09
N LYS A 70 25.41 -27.15 5.49
CA LYS A 70 26.80 -27.42 5.84
C LYS A 70 27.11 -27.08 7.30
N HIS A 71 26.58 -25.97 7.80
CA HIS A 71 26.74 -25.53 9.19
C HIS A 71 26.12 -26.52 10.18
N LEU A 72 24.98 -27.11 9.82
CA LEU A 72 24.33 -28.18 10.59
C LEU A 72 25.00 -29.57 10.41
N GLY A 73 26.00 -29.70 9.52
CA GLY A 73 26.62 -30.97 9.19
C GLY A 73 25.76 -31.88 8.31
N LEU A 74 24.75 -31.34 7.63
CA LEU A 74 23.86 -32.07 6.73
C LEU A 74 24.41 -32.10 5.29
N ALA A 75 24.21 -33.20 4.58
CA ALA A 75 24.67 -33.37 3.20
C ALA A 75 23.49 -33.46 2.20
N PRO A 76 22.93 -32.31 1.75
CA PRO A 76 21.86 -32.34 0.77
C PRO A 76 22.35 -32.88 -0.57
N ARG A 77 21.56 -33.72 -1.22
CA ARG A 77 21.80 -34.22 -2.59
C ARG A 77 21.54 -33.15 -3.63
N SER A 78 20.52 -32.32 -3.40
CA SER A 78 20.14 -31.23 -4.30
C SER A 78 19.44 -30.12 -3.54
N ILE A 79 19.66 -28.88 -3.98
CA ILE A 79 18.91 -27.69 -3.58
C ILE A 79 18.46 -27.03 -4.88
N THR A 80 17.17 -27.07 -5.19
CA THR A 80 16.63 -26.61 -6.47
C THR A 80 15.35 -25.81 -6.27
N ILE A 81 15.14 -24.78 -7.08
CA ILE A 81 13.83 -24.11 -7.13
C ILE A 81 12.84 -25.06 -7.78
N ASP A 82 11.63 -25.15 -7.23
CA ASP A 82 10.56 -25.95 -7.82
C ASP A 82 10.05 -25.27 -9.11
N ALA A 83 9.94 -26.06 -10.17
CA ALA A 83 9.49 -25.57 -11.47
C ALA A 83 7.99 -25.26 -11.47
N GLU A 84 7.20 -26.03 -10.69
CA GLU A 84 5.75 -25.84 -10.60
C GLU A 84 5.37 -24.73 -9.60
N ASN A 85 6.24 -24.47 -8.62
CA ASN A 85 6.08 -23.41 -7.64
C ASN A 85 7.41 -22.67 -7.44
N PRO A 86 7.70 -21.63 -8.24
CA PRO A 86 8.96 -20.90 -8.17
C PRO A 86 9.26 -20.28 -6.80
N ARG A 87 8.24 -20.12 -5.95
CA ARG A 87 8.43 -19.67 -4.57
C ARG A 87 9.17 -20.69 -3.70
N GLN A 88 9.05 -21.97 -4.01
CA GLN A 88 9.61 -23.05 -3.21
C GLN A 88 11.01 -23.43 -3.65
N VAL A 89 11.88 -23.61 -2.66
CA VAL A 89 13.17 -24.28 -2.80
C VAL A 89 13.03 -25.67 -2.18
N LEU A 90 13.25 -26.69 -3.00
CA LEU A 90 13.24 -28.09 -2.60
C LEU A 90 14.65 -28.54 -2.24
N ILE A 91 14.81 -29.04 -1.03
CA ILE A 91 16.06 -29.64 -0.56
C ILE A 91 15.86 -31.14 -0.39
N ARG A 92 16.63 -31.94 -1.12
CA ARG A 92 16.58 -33.41 -1.03
C ARG A 92 17.76 -33.94 -0.24
N PHE A 93 17.49 -34.80 0.72
CA PHE A 93 18.50 -35.48 1.54
C PHE A 93 18.63 -36.96 1.16
N ALA A 94 19.72 -37.59 1.59
CA ALA A 94 19.85 -39.03 1.48
C ALA A 94 19.07 -39.75 2.58
N GLN A 95 18.97 -39.13 3.76
CA GLN A 95 18.35 -39.69 4.95
C GLN A 95 17.21 -38.79 5.46
N PRO A 96 16.01 -39.34 5.75
CA PRO A 96 14.89 -38.55 6.30
C PRO A 96 15.21 -37.83 7.62
N GLN A 97 16.13 -38.36 8.43
CA GLN A 97 16.54 -37.73 9.69
C GLN A 97 17.22 -36.37 9.49
N GLU A 98 17.93 -36.19 8.37
CA GLU A 98 18.54 -34.92 8.01
C GLU A 98 17.47 -33.87 7.68
N ALA A 99 16.45 -34.28 6.92
CA ALA A 99 15.30 -33.45 6.57
C ALA A 99 14.55 -32.97 7.82
N GLU A 100 14.27 -33.87 8.78
CA GLU A 100 13.61 -33.50 10.04
C GLU A 100 14.46 -32.56 10.91
N THR A 101 15.78 -32.75 10.91
CA THR A 101 16.71 -31.85 11.61
C THR A 101 16.64 -30.43 11.02
N LEU A 102 16.63 -30.32 9.69
CA LEU A 102 16.48 -29.04 9.01
C LEU A 102 15.13 -28.39 9.33
N LYS A 103 14.01 -29.11 9.19
CA LYS A 103 12.65 -28.60 9.48
C LYS A 103 12.54 -28.01 10.88
N ARG A 104 13.17 -28.64 11.88
CA ARG A 104 13.14 -28.18 13.28
C ARG A 104 13.92 -26.90 13.52
N LEU A 105 15.07 -26.73 12.85
CA LEU A 105 16.01 -25.64 13.16
C LEU A 105 15.86 -24.44 12.21
N LEU A 106 15.46 -24.67 10.96
CA LEU A 106 15.35 -23.65 9.92
C LEU A 106 14.48 -22.44 10.33
N PRO A 107 13.27 -22.60 10.91
CA PRO A 107 12.39 -21.45 11.16
C PRO A 107 13.03 -20.37 12.04
N ARG A 108 13.84 -20.79 13.03
CA ARG A 108 14.56 -19.86 13.91
C ARG A 108 15.74 -19.21 13.21
N ALA A 109 16.49 -19.96 12.43
CA ALA A 109 17.65 -19.45 11.70
C ALA A 109 17.24 -18.48 10.59
N ALA A 110 16.23 -18.82 9.81
CA ALA A 110 15.77 -18.00 8.69
C ALA A 110 15.11 -16.69 9.14
N ALA A 111 14.50 -16.66 10.32
CA ALA A 111 13.97 -15.43 10.92
C ALA A 111 15.07 -14.41 11.27
N LEU A 112 16.31 -14.85 11.44
CA LEU A 112 17.47 -13.99 11.73
C LEU A 112 18.10 -13.39 10.46
N ILE A 113 17.64 -13.75 9.26
CA ILE A 113 18.11 -13.11 8.03
C ILE A 113 17.74 -11.61 8.10
N PRO A 114 18.73 -10.70 8.03
CA PRO A 114 18.53 -9.28 8.32
C PRO A 114 17.67 -8.58 7.27
N PHE A 115 17.84 -8.96 6.00
CA PHE A 115 17.08 -8.41 4.88
C PHE A 115 15.74 -9.13 4.72
N GLN A 116 14.63 -8.45 5.01
CA GLN A 116 13.29 -9.05 5.02
C GLN A 116 12.90 -9.73 3.69
N PRO A 117 13.19 -9.16 2.50
CA PRO A 117 12.90 -9.82 1.21
C PRO A 117 13.69 -11.11 0.96
N ALA A 118 14.82 -11.33 1.66
CA ALA A 118 15.62 -12.56 1.56
C ALA A 118 15.24 -13.61 2.62
N ARG A 119 14.24 -13.35 3.47
CA ARG A 119 13.84 -14.31 4.50
C ARG A 119 13.23 -15.56 3.87
N LEU A 120 13.43 -16.67 4.57
CA LEU A 120 12.97 -17.99 4.17
C LEU A 120 12.02 -18.53 5.24
N ASN A 121 11.00 -19.26 4.82
CA ASN A 121 10.07 -19.90 5.73
C ASN A 121 9.94 -21.37 5.37
N LEU A 122 9.64 -22.22 6.35
CA LEU A 122 9.28 -23.59 6.04
C LEU A 122 7.93 -23.57 5.31
N ALA A 123 7.83 -24.27 4.17
CA ALA A 123 6.55 -24.39 3.49
C ALA A 123 5.54 -25.11 4.39
N THR A 124 4.32 -24.60 4.48
CA THR A 124 3.28 -25.19 5.34
C THR A 124 2.94 -26.61 4.88
N GLN A 125 2.95 -26.86 3.57
CA GLN A 125 2.86 -28.19 2.99
C GLN A 125 4.26 -28.72 2.69
N GLN A 126 4.64 -29.78 3.41
CA GLN A 126 5.85 -30.53 3.12
C GLN A 126 5.55 -31.63 2.10
N PRO A 127 6.50 -31.96 1.21
CA PRO A 127 6.37 -33.10 0.32
C PRO A 127 6.11 -34.40 1.09
N ILE A 128 5.37 -35.33 0.48
CA ILE A 128 5.11 -36.67 1.03
C ILE A 128 6.42 -37.41 1.26
N ASP A 129 7.40 -37.21 0.38
CA ASP A 129 8.74 -37.75 0.55
C ASP A 129 9.43 -37.09 1.76
N THR A 130 9.53 -37.88 2.84
CA THR A 130 10.15 -37.46 4.10
C THR A 130 11.63 -37.09 3.98
N SER A 131 12.30 -37.44 2.88
CA SER A 131 13.68 -37.01 2.58
C SER A 131 13.76 -35.62 1.93
N VAL A 132 12.63 -35.00 1.61
CA VAL A 132 12.55 -33.70 0.96
C VAL A 132 11.98 -32.65 1.91
N VAL A 133 12.58 -31.47 1.91
CA VAL A 133 12.12 -30.30 2.64
C VAL A 133 11.76 -29.20 1.63
N ALA A 134 10.55 -28.67 1.73
CA ALA A 134 10.12 -27.50 0.96
C ALA A 134 10.24 -26.22 1.80
N ILE A 135 10.82 -25.18 1.20
CA ILE A 135 11.12 -23.90 1.86
C ILE A 135 10.60 -22.78 0.97
N ASP A 136 9.76 -21.91 1.52
CA ASP A 136 9.20 -20.76 0.82
C ASP A 136 10.14 -19.56 0.88
N ARG A 137 10.32 -18.92 -0.28
CA ARG A 137 10.93 -17.59 -0.42
C ARG A 137 9.87 -16.49 -0.24
N SER A 138 10.29 -15.32 0.21
CA SER A 138 9.42 -14.14 0.28
C SER A 138 9.05 -13.59 -1.10
N ILE A 139 9.97 -13.62 -2.07
CA ILE A 139 9.70 -13.23 -3.45
C ILE A 139 9.56 -14.48 -4.30
N SER A 140 8.40 -14.64 -4.94
CA SER A 140 8.02 -15.80 -5.74
C SER A 140 8.19 -15.61 -7.24
N MET A 141 8.60 -14.42 -7.68
CA MET A 141 8.64 -14.04 -9.08
C MET A 141 10.07 -13.80 -9.56
N HIS A 142 10.36 -14.28 -10.76
CA HIS A 142 11.57 -13.94 -11.52
C HIS A 142 11.22 -12.82 -12.51
N MET A 143 11.87 -11.66 -12.38
CA MET A 143 11.64 -10.52 -13.27
C MET A 143 12.40 -10.73 -14.59
N GLN A 144 11.73 -10.58 -15.73
CA GLN A 144 12.42 -10.67 -17.02
C GLN A 144 13.19 -9.37 -17.32
N PRO A 145 14.50 -9.43 -17.62
CA PRO A 145 15.28 -8.25 -17.98
C PRO A 145 14.87 -7.74 -19.37
N GLY A 146 14.46 -6.47 -19.45
CA GLY A 146 14.04 -5.80 -20.68
C GLY A 146 12.54 -5.99 -20.99
N GLY A 147 11.83 -4.89 -21.26
CA GLY A 147 10.39 -4.90 -21.59
C GLY A 147 9.65 -3.64 -21.14
N SER A 148 8.34 -3.59 -21.40
CA SER A 148 7.39 -2.51 -21.02
C SER A 148 7.30 -2.23 -19.52
N LEU A 149 7.95 -3.03 -18.68
CA LEU A 149 7.88 -2.97 -17.23
C LEU A 149 8.40 -1.64 -16.66
N PHE A 150 9.41 -1.03 -17.28
CA PHE A 150 9.95 0.26 -16.87
C PHE A 150 9.82 1.28 -17.98
N ARG A 151 9.42 2.50 -17.63
CA ARG A 151 9.26 3.61 -18.57
C ARG A 151 9.89 4.87 -17.99
N TYR A 152 10.79 5.45 -18.76
CA TYR A 152 11.44 6.70 -18.42
C TYR A 152 10.71 7.90 -19.03
N THR A 153 10.69 9.03 -18.31
CA THR A 153 10.32 10.32 -18.89
C THR A 153 11.01 11.46 -18.12
N ALA A 154 11.43 12.51 -18.83
CA ALA A 154 11.67 13.79 -18.18
C ALA A 154 10.31 14.39 -17.74
N LYS A 155 10.32 15.26 -16.74
CA LYS A 155 9.06 15.87 -16.27
C LYS A 155 8.54 16.91 -17.24
N LEU A 156 9.41 17.84 -17.62
CA LEU A 156 9.09 18.98 -18.46
C LEU A 156 9.94 18.96 -19.75
N ASP A 157 9.40 19.52 -20.82
CA ASP A 157 10.16 19.84 -22.02
C ASP A 157 10.91 21.18 -21.90
N ASP A 158 11.68 21.56 -22.93
CA ASP A 158 12.43 22.82 -22.97
C ASP A 158 11.55 24.08 -22.88
N LYS A 159 10.23 23.94 -23.09
CA LYS A 159 9.24 25.03 -22.99
C LYS A 159 8.54 25.05 -21.64
N GLY A 160 8.91 24.17 -20.71
CA GLY A 160 8.29 24.03 -19.40
C GLY A 160 6.94 23.31 -19.41
N GLN A 161 6.60 22.60 -20.50
CA GLN A 161 5.37 21.82 -20.60
C GLN A 161 5.59 20.40 -20.09
N ALA A 162 4.63 19.87 -19.34
CA ALA A 162 4.71 18.50 -18.83
C ALA A 162 4.69 17.47 -19.97
N LEU A 163 5.64 16.54 -19.95
CA LEU A 163 5.71 15.46 -20.93
C LEU A 163 4.59 14.45 -20.71
N PRO A 164 4.11 13.75 -21.77
CA PRO A 164 2.88 12.94 -21.71
C PRO A 164 2.84 11.90 -20.60
N LEU A 165 3.95 11.18 -20.37
CA LEU A 165 4.00 10.16 -19.30
C LEU A 165 3.96 10.81 -17.91
N TYR A 166 4.71 11.89 -17.69
CA TYR A 166 4.68 12.60 -16.40
C TYR A 166 3.31 13.22 -16.13
N LYS A 167 2.68 13.79 -17.16
CA LYS A 167 1.31 14.28 -17.10
C LYS A 167 0.34 13.17 -16.73
N ALA A 168 0.44 11.99 -17.34
CA ALA A 168 -0.40 10.84 -17.01
C ALA A 168 -0.23 10.37 -15.55
N LEU A 169 1.01 10.27 -15.06
CA LEU A 169 1.31 9.90 -13.66
C LEU A 169 0.73 10.91 -12.66
N SER A 170 0.88 12.20 -12.95
CA SER A 170 0.37 13.27 -12.10
C SER A 170 -1.16 13.35 -12.14
N ASN A 171 -1.74 13.21 -13.33
CA ASN A 171 -3.19 13.17 -13.52
C ASN A 171 -3.82 11.98 -12.82
N ASP A 172 -3.13 10.84 -12.77
CA ASP A 172 -3.58 9.66 -12.03
C ASP A 172 -3.77 9.98 -10.53
N ARG A 173 -2.77 10.59 -9.92
CA ARG A 173 -2.80 11.03 -8.51
C ARG A 173 -3.88 12.07 -8.26
N VAL A 174 -3.93 13.12 -9.09
CA VAL A 174 -4.96 14.17 -9.01
C VAL A 174 -6.35 13.59 -9.18
N SER A 175 -6.53 12.59 -10.04
CA SER A 175 -7.84 11.96 -10.26
C SER A 175 -8.36 11.26 -9.01
N GLN A 176 -7.49 10.65 -8.20
CA GLN A 176 -7.89 10.03 -6.94
C GLN A 176 -8.33 11.07 -5.90
N VAL A 177 -7.60 12.18 -5.79
CA VAL A 177 -7.98 13.29 -4.91
C VAL A 177 -9.31 13.90 -5.35
N ALA A 178 -9.47 14.16 -6.65
CA ALA A 178 -10.69 14.68 -7.23
C ALA A 178 -11.90 13.75 -7.03
N GLU A 179 -11.71 12.45 -7.21
CA GLU A 179 -12.74 11.43 -7.02
C GLU A 179 -13.21 11.35 -5.55
N VAL A 180 -12.30 11.45 -4.58
CA VAL A 180 -12.69 11.51 -3.16
C VAL A 180 -13.48 12.79 -2.86
N LEU A 181 -13.07 13.93 -3.43
CA LEU A 181 -13.71 15.22 -3.18
C LEU A 181 -15.07 15.36 -3.86
N ALA A 182 -15.21 14.94 -5.12
CA ALA A 182 -16.36 15.21 -5.99
C ALA A 182 -17.07 13.95 -6.52
N GLY A 183 -16.59 12.75 -6.19
CA GLY A 183 -17.31 11.50 -6.44
C GLY A 183 -18.51 11.32 -5.51
N GLN A 184 -19.03 10.09 -5.40
CA GLN A 184 -20.16 9.83 -4.49
C GLN A 184 -19.78 10.18 -3.05
N SER A 185 -20.56 11.02 -2.38
CA SER A 185 -20.20 11.49 -1.04
C SER A 185 -20.40 10.38 0.01
N PRO A 186 -19.64 10.38 1.12
CA PRO A 186 -19.90 9.48 2.23
C PRO A 186 -21.30 9.65 2.83
N GLN A 187 -21.83 10.87 2.88
CA GLN A 187 -23.19 11.15 3.35
C GLN A 187 -24.23 10.46 2.46
N ALA A 188 -24.07 10.53 1.14
CA ALA A 188 -24.95 9.87 0.18
C ALA A 188 -24.92 8.35 0.34
N ILE A 189 -23.73 7.76 0.49
CA ILE A 189 -23.57 6.32 0.74
C ILE A 189 -24.28 5.91 2.04
N GLN A 190 -24.12 6.70 3.10
CA GLN A 190 -24.70 6.41 4.41
C GLN A 190 -26.24 6.53 4.40
N ILE A 191 -26.80 7.57 3.77
CA ILE A 191 -28.26 7.67 3.68
C ILE A 191 -28.85 6.62 2.73
N GLN A 192 -28.14 6.23 1.68
CA GLN A 192 -28.59 5.16 0.80
C GLN A 192 -28.61 3.81 1.54
N ALA A 193 -27.60 3.54 2.37
CA ALA A 193 -27.59 2.36 3.24
C ALA A 193 -28.76 2.37 4.23
N LEU A 194 -29.04 3.50 4.89
CA LEU A 194 -30.20 3.65 5.79
C LEU A 194 -31.54 3.53 5.04
N ALA A 195 -31.64 4.09 3.83
CA ALA A 195 -32.86 4.08 3.03
C ALA A 195 -33.22 2.68 2.50
N ASN A 196 -32.23 1.79 2.36
CA ASN A 196 -32.41 0.41 1.95
C ASN A 196 -32.59 -0.56 3.13
N ALA A 197 -32.36 -0.10 4.36
CA ALA A 197 -32.48 -0.91 5.56
C ALA A 197 -33.96 -1.14 5.98
N PRO A 198 -34.28 -2.23 6.70
CA PRO A 198 -35.63 -2.51 7.20
C PRO A 198 -36.26 -1.32 7.94
N ALA A 199 -37.58 -1.16 7.92
CA ALA A 199 -38.26 0.01 8.45
C ALA A 199 -37.89 0.32 9.91
N ASP A 200 -37.81 -0.71 10.75
CA ASP A 200 -37.46 -0.60 12.17
C ASP A 200 -35.99 -0.22 12.38
N ILE A 201 -35.77 0.89 13.07
CA ILE A 201 -34.44 1.35 13.46
C ILE A 201 -33.98 0.60 14.71
N SER A 202 -32.82 -0.05 14.61
CA SER A 202 -32.17 -0.76 15.71
C SER A 202 -30.66 -0.52 15.70
N GLY A 203 -30.03 -0.62 16.87
CA GLY A 203 -28.57 -0.61 17.09
C GLY A 203 -27.81 0.34 16.16
N ASP A 204 -27.04 -0.25 15.25
CA ASP A 204 -26.17 0.44 14.29
C ASP A 204 -26.89 1.47 13.41
N GLN A 205 -28.15 1.22 13.04
CA GLN A 205 -28.93 2.16 12.24
C GLN A 205 -29.28 3.43 13.03
N LEU A 206 -29.58 3.28 14.32
CA LEU A 206 -29.87 4.40 15.21
C LEU A 206 -28.61 5.25 15.42
N GLU A 207 -27.47 4.59 15.65
CA GLU A 207 -26.20 5.27 15.81
C GLU A 207 -25.78 6.02 14.54
N LEU A 208 -25.90 5.39 13.37
CA LEU A 208 -25.63 6.03 12.08
C LEU A 208 -26.54 7.25 11.84
N THR A 209 -27.83 7.12 12.16
CA THR A 209 -28.81 8.21 12.04
C THR A 209 -28.46 9.37 12.99
N LEU A 210 -28.08 9.08 14.23
CA LEU A 210 -27.65 10.08 15.20
C LEU A 210 -26.35 10.77 14.78
N ARG A 211 -25.39 10.04 14.21
CA ARG A 211 -24.14 10.62 13.70
C ARG A 211 -24.43 11.63 12.59
N LEU A 212 -25.22 11.25 11.59
CA LEU A 212 -25.62 12.16 10.51
C LEU A 212 -26.39 13.38 11.03
N ALA A 213 -27.28 13.20 12.01
CA ALA A 213 -28.00 14.30 12.63
C ALA A 213 -27.07 15.29 13.35
N ARG A 214 -26.04 14.80 14.06
CA ARG A 214 -25.02 15.66 14.68
C ARG A 214 -24.23 16.44 13.63
N GLU A 215 -23.86 15.82 12.51
CA GLU A 215 -23.14 16.52 11.43
C GLU A 215 -24.01 17.63 10.80
N ILE A 216 -25.28 17.37 10.53
CA ILE A 216 -26.24 18.38 10.02
C ILE A 216 -26.33 19.58 10.96
N ASN A 217 -26.49 19.32 12.26
CA ASN A 217 -26.56 20.38 13.26
C ASN A 217 -25.24 21.14 13.35
N ALA A 218 -24.08 20.45 13.34
CA ALA A 218 -22.78 21.10 13.41
C ALA A 218 -22.57 22.13 12.28
N TYR A 219 -22.96 21.81 11.04
CA TYR A 219 -22.90 22.77 9.93
C TYR A 219 -23.92 23.89 10.05
N SER A 220 -25.13 23.57 10.52
CA SER A 220 -26.21 24.56 10.70
C SER A 220 -25.89 25.56 11.80
N ASP A 221 -25.33 25.10 12.91
CA ASP A 221 -24.93 25.90 14.06
C ASP A 221 -23.69 26.75 13.73
N ALA A 222 -22.73 26.20 12.98
CA ALA A 222 -21.54 26.92 12.58
C ALA A 222 -21.83 28.03 11.57
N PHE A 223 -22.55 27.74 10.49
CA PHE A 223 -22.65 28.67 9.35
C PHE A 223 -24.04 29.26 9.14
N GLY A 224 -25.06 28.73 9.81
CA GLY A 224 -26.45 29.02 9.50
C GLY A 224 -26.93 28.27 8.25
N THR A 225 -28.22 27.92 8.23
CA THR A 225 -28.78 27.05 7.17
C THR A 225 -28.82 27.70 5.79
N GLN A 226 -28.76 29.04 5.69
CA GLN A 226 -28.81 29.76 4.41
C GLN A 226 -27.42 30.12 3.87
N SER A 227 -26.34 29.82 4.60
CA SER A 227 -24.99 30.09 4.10
C SER A 227 -24.68 29.22 2.87
N PRO A 228 -23.89 29.71 1.91
CA PRO A 228 -23.53 28.89 0.76
C PRO A 228 -22.72 27.64 1.16
N ILE A 229 -21.89 27.72 2.21
CA ILE A 229 -21.18 26.57 2.80
C ILE A 229 -22.17 25.48 3.26
N ALA A 230 -23.20 25.84 4.04
CA ALA A 230 -24.21 24.89 4.50
C ALA A 230 -25.04 24.32 3.34
N GLN A 231 -25.40 25.15 2.36
CA GLN A 231 -26.15 24.71 1.18
C GLN A 231 -25.36 23.68 0.35
N ARG A 232 -24.05 23.91 0.13
CA ARG A 232 -23.16 22.92 -0.52
C ARG A 232 -23.04 21.65 0.31
N TYR A 233 -22.89 21.77 1.63
CA TYR A 233 -22.86 20.60 2.52
C TYR A 233 -24.16 19.78 2.46
N PHE A 234 -25.33 20.41 2.49
CA PHE A 234 -26.62 19.71 2.37
C PHE A 234 -26.75 18.97 1.03
N GLY A 235 -26.26 19.57 -0.06
CA GLY A 235 -26.20 18.91 -1.37
C GLY A 235 -25.39 17.61 -1.37
N THR A 236 -24.41 17.45 -0.47
CA THR A 236 -23.62 16.22 -0.39
C THR A 236 -24.49 14.99 -0.11
N PHE A 237 -25.62 15.12 0.60
CA PHE A 237 -26.47 13.99 0.97
C PHE A 237 -27.10 13.28 -0.24
N SER A 238 -27.29 13.96 -1.38
CA SER A 238 -27.80 13.33 -2.61
C SER A 238 -26.78 13.26 -3.75
N ARG A 239 -25.52 13.64 -3.50
CA ARG A 239 -24.46 13.65 -4.52
C ARG A 239 -24.16 12.23 -5.02
N GLY A 240 -24.29 12.02 -6.33
CA GLY A 240 -24.15 10.69 -6.95
C GLY A 240 -25.38 9.78 -6.85
N LEU A 241 -26.54 10.29 -6.39
CA LEU A 241 -27.81 9.56 -6.31
C LEU A 241 -28.85 10.04 -7.34
N GLN A 242 -28.45 10.63 -8.47
CA GLN A 242 -29.30 11.49 -9.32
C GLN A 242 -30.66 10.89 -9.72
N LYS A 243 -30.78 9.57 -9.88
CA LYS A 243 -32.06 8.90 -10.20
C LYS A 243 -33.00 8.76 -9.00
N ASP A 244 -32.45 8.63 -7.79
CA ASP A 244 -33.19 8.31 -6.56
C ASP A 244 -32.96 9.35 -5.44
N GLY A 245 -32.28 10.48 -5.71
CA GLY A 245 -31.79 11.39 -4.69
C GLY A 245 -32.89 11.97 -3.82
N SER A 246 -33.93 12.54 -4.43
CA SER A 246 -35.09 13.06 -3.69
C SER A 246 -35.83 11.97 -2.92
N ALA A 247 -35.98 10.77 -3.50
CA ALA A 247 -36.65 9.66 -2.83
C ALA A 247 -35.82 9.13 -1.64
N THR A 248 -34.50 9.09 -1.78
CA THR A 248 -33.56 8.67 -0.74
C THR A 248 -33.55 9.67 0.41
N VAL A 249 -33.54 10.98 0.11
CA VAL A 249 -33.64 12.04 1.13
C VAL A 249 -34.99 11.97 1.87
N GLN A 250 -36.08 11.70 1.17
CA GLN A 250 -37.40 11.49 1.80
C GLN A 250 -37.40 10.28 2.73
N ARG A 251 -36.84 9.13 2.29
CA ARG A 251 -36.69 7.94 3.13
C ARG A 251 -35.79 8.20 4.34
N PHE A 252 -34.70 8.95 4.17
CA PHE A 252 -33.84 9.37 5.27
C PHE A 252 -34.59 10.28 6.26
N THR A 253 -35.44 11.19 5.76
CA THR A 253 -36.29 12.02 6.63
C THR A 253 -37.26 11.16 7.45
N ALA A 254 -37.85 10.13 6.83
CA ALA A 254 -38.68 9.17 7.54
C ALA A 254 -37.88 8.36 8.57
N LYS A 255 -36.61 8.05 8.30
CA LYS A 255 -35.70 7.41 9.26
C LYS A 255 -35.38 8.30 10.46
N LEU A 256 -35.17 9.60 10.26
CA LEU A 256 -35.03 10.56 11.37
C LEU A 256 -36.28 10.55 12.26
N ASP A 257 -37.47 10.56 11.65
CA ASP A 257 -38.73 10.55 12.40
C ASP A 257 -38.97 9.20 13.11
N ALA A 258 -38.59 8.07 12.50
CA ALA A 258 -38.63 6.76 13.14
C ALA A 258 -37.65 6.64 14.32
N ALA A 259 -36.44 7.18 14.20
CA ALA A 259 -35.45 7.23 15.27
C ALA A 259 -35.98 8.07 16.45
N LYS A 260 -36.59 9.22 16.17
CA LYS A 260 -37.27 10.03 17.18
C LYS A 260 -38.35 9.24 17.90
N ALA A 261 -39.24 8.57 17.17
CA ALA A 261 -40.32 7.78 17.77
C ALA A 261 -39.77 6.66 18.68
N ALA A 262 -38.68 6.00 18.28
CA ALA A 262 -38.02 4.98 19.08
C ALA A 262 -37.44 5.56 20.39
N LEU A 263 -36.75 6.71 20.33
CA LEU A 263 -36.20 7.37 21.51
C LEU A 263 -37.29 7.94 22.43
N THR A 264 -38.37 8.52 21.88
CA THR A 264 -39.49 9.04 22.68
C THR A 264 -40.07 7.95 23.56
N LYS A 265 -40.26 6.73 23.03
CA LYS A 265 -40.79 5.60 23.81
C LYS A 265 -39.90 5.29 25.01
N GLN A 266 -38.59 5.18 24.81
CA GLN A 266 -37.62 4.90 25.88
C GLN A 266 -37.57 6.04 26.91
N LEU A 267 -37.64 7.28 26.44
CA LEU A 267 -37.62 8.47 27.27
C LEU A 267 -38.89 8.56 28.15
N THR A 268 -40.08 8.33 27.58
CA THR A 268 -41.33 8.32 28.34
C THR A 268 -41.36 7.22 29.41
N ASP A 269 -40.80 6.05 29.11
CA ASP A 269 -40.73 4.94 30.07
C ASP A 269 -39.84 5.30 31.28
N LEU A 270 -38.67 5.91 31.03
CA LEU A 270 -37.76 6.35 32.09
C LEU A 270 -38.29 7.56 32.88
N GLU A 271 -38.95 8.51 32.22
CA GLU A 271 -39.57 9.65 32.91
C GLU A 271 -40.74 9.22 33.80
N ALA A 272 -41.55 8.26 33.35
CA ALA A 272 -42.60 7.65 34.16
C ALA A 272 -42.01 6.94 35.39
N GLN A 273 -40.92 6.18 35.22
CA GLN A 273 -40.20 5.57 36.33
C GLN A 273 -39.64 6.62 37.30
N GLN A 274 -39.02 7.68 36.80
CA GLN A 274 -38.50 8.78 37.62
C GLN A 274 -39.61 9.42 38.45
N LYS A 275 -40.77 9.69 37.83
CA LYS A 275 -41.91 10.30 38.51
C LYS A 275 -42.44 9.39 39.61
N THR A 276 -42.58 8.09 39.33
CA THR A 276 -43.06 7.09 40.30
C THR A 276 -42.10 6.95 41.50
N LEU A 277 -40.78 7.01 41.27
CA LEU A 277 -39.77 6.96 42.33
C LEU A 277 -39.76 8.25 43.16
N LYS A 278 -39.85 9.42 42.51
CA LYS A 278 -39.93 10.72 43.19
C LYS A 278 -41.16 10.81 44.11
N GLU A 279 -42.30 10.25 43.68
CA GLU A 279 -43.52 10.16 44.51
C GLU A 279 -43.32 9.27 45.76
N ARG A 280 -42.33 8.36 45.74
CA ARG A 280 -41.94 7.50 46.88
C ARG A 280 -40.77 8.06 47.69
N GLY A 281 -40.25 9.24 47.34
CA GLY A 281 -39.05 9.82 47.97
C GLY A 281 -37.73 9.15 47.53
N GLU A 282 -37.77 8.33 46.49
CA GLU A 282 -36.63 7.64 45.91
C GLU A 282 -36.16 8.33 44.62
N PHE A 283 -34.91 8.12 44.23
CA PHE A 283 -34.33 8.65 43.00
C PHE A 283 -34.07 7.53 41.99
N LEU A 284 -33.96 7.88 40.70
CA LEU A 284 -33.43 6.94 39.72
C LEU A 284 -31.99 6.57 40.10
N ASP A 285 -31.58 5.36 39.76
CA ASP A 285 -30.16 5.01 39.85
C ASP A 285 -29.32 5.92 38.95
N ALA A 286 -28.05 6.11 39.31
CA ALA A 286 -27.15 7.04 38.62
C ALA A 286 -27.01 6.70 37.12
N ASP A 287 -27.02 5.40 36.78
CA ASP A 287 -26.90 4.92 35.41
C ASP A 287 -28.13 5.30 34.56
N LYS A 288 -29.35 5.20 35.11
CA LYS A 288 -30.59 5.61 34.43
C LYS A 288 -30.73 7.13 34.37
N GLU A 289 -30.23 7.88 35.34
CA GLU A 289 -30.18 9.34 35.24
C GLU A 289 -29.25 9.80 34.10
N GLN A 290 -28.07 9.17 33.99
CA GLN A 290 -27.16 9.40 32.86
C GLN A 290 -27.80 9.01 31.53
N LEU A 291 -28.45 7.84 31.46
CA LEU A 291 -29.17 7.39 30.27
C LEU A 291 -30.30 8.34 29.88
N LEU A 292 -31.09 8.82 30.85
CA LEU A 292 -32.16 9.79 30.61
C LEU A 292 -31.61 11.10 30.04
N SER A 293 -30.49 11.60 30.58
CA SER A 293 -29.81 12.79 30.05
C SER A 293 -29.31 12.55 28.62
N LEU A 294 -28.69 11.40 28.35
CA LEU A 294 -28.21 11.03 27.02
C LEU A 294 -29.35 10.97 26.00
N LEU A 295 -30.46 10.31 26.36
CA LEU A 295 -31.64 10.19 25.50
C LEU A 295 -32.26 11.55 25.19
N ARG A 296 -32.32 12.47 26.16
CA ARG A 296 -32.76 13.86 25.93
C ARG A 296 -31.87 14.57 24.92
N THR A 297 -30.55 14.49 25.09
CA THR A 297 -29.60 15.10 24.13
C THR A 297 -29.74 14.51 22.73
N GLN A 298 -29.88 13.19 22.62
CA GLN A 298 -30.09 12.51 21.34
C GLN A 298 -31.42 12.91 20.68
N MET A 299 -32.50 13.04 21.45
CA MET A 299 -33.80 13.49 20.96
C MET A 299 -33.73 14.92 20.41
N THR A 300 -33.16 15.86 21.17
CA THR A 300 -32.99 17.24 20.71
C THR A 300 -32.12 17.32 19.45
N THR A 301 -31.08 16.49 19.35
CA THR A 301 -30.23 16.39 18.16
C THR A 301 -31.04 15.97 16.93
N LEU A 302 -31.87 14.91 17.05
CA LEU A 302 -32.71 14.43 15.95
C LEU A 302 -33.82 15.43 15.58
N GLU A 303 -34.40 16.12 16.56
CA GLU A 303 -35.41 17.15 16.34
C GLU A 303 -34.87 18.33 15.54
N SER A 304 -33.70 18.85 15.94
CA SER A 304 -33.03 19.93 15.21
C SER A 304 -32.70 19.50 13.78
N ALA A 305 -32.06 18.32 13.61
CA ALA A 305 -31.68 17.83 12.29
C ALA A 305 -32.88 17.58 11.38
N SER A 306 -33.95 16.95 11.89
CA SER A 306 -35.21 16.74 11.14
C SER A 306 -35.82 18.07 10.68
N THR A 307 -35.75 19.11 11.52
CA THR A 307 -36.22 20.45 11.18
C THR A 307 -35.39 21.08 10.07
N VAL A 308 -34.05 21.01 10.16
CA VAL A 308 -33.13 21.51 9.13
C VAL A 308 -33.36 20.81 7.79
N VAL A 309 -33.45 19.46 7.78
CA VAL A 309 -33.66 18.67 6.56
C VAL A 309 -35.00 19.01 5.90
N LYS A 310 -36.09 19.11 6.69
CA LYS A 310 -37.42 19.45 6.17
C LYS A 310 -37.46 20.86 5.59
N ALA A 311 -36.89 21.84 6.32
CA ALA A 311 -36.84 23.23 5.88
C ALA A 311 -35.96 23.45 4.64
N ASN A 312 -34.92 22.63 4.46
CA ASN A 312 -33.95 22.75 3.37
C ASN A 312 -34.02 21.55 2.40
N SER A 313 -35.17 20.89 2.29
CA SER A 313 -35.32 19.64 1.50
C SER A 313 -34.87 19.79 0.04
N SER A 314 -35.04 20.98 -0.54
CA SER A 314 -34.54 21.29 -1.87
C SER A 314 -33.01 21.28 -1.95
N ALA A 315 -32.30 21.79 -0.95
CA ALA A 315 -30.85 21.76 -0.87
C ALA A 315 -30.33 20.33 -0.71
N PHE A 316 -30.94 19.56 0.20
CA PHE A 316 -30.60 18.14 0.40
C PHE A 316 -30.81 17.29 -0.85
N SER A 317 -31.73 17.68 -1.73
CA SER A 317 -32.05 16.96 -2.98
C SER A 317 -31.32 17.51 -4.21
N LYS A 318 -30.52 18.58 -4.06
CA LYS A 318 -29.77 19.26 -5.15
C LYS A 318 -28.33 18.74 -5.31
N GLY A 319 -28.07 17.51 -4.90
CA GLY A 319 -26.75 16.90 -5.05
C GLY A 319 -26.31 16.88 -6.52
N THR A 320 -25.08 17.31 -6.76
CA THR A 320 -24.48 17.29 -8.08
C THR A 320 -24.22 15.87 -8.56
N GLN A 321 -23.96 15.75 -9.86
CA GLN A 321 -23.49 14.50 -10.43
C GLN A 321 -22.11 14.18 -9.87
N ALA A 322 -21.95 12.97 -9.34
CA ALA A 322 -20.66 12.47 -8.94
C ALA A 322 -19.72 12.46 -10.16
N LEU A 323 -18.54 13.05 -10.00
CA LEU A 323 -17.50 12.94 -11.00
C LEU A 323 -16.88 11.55 -10.91
N ASP A 324 -16.97 10.80 -12.00
CA ASP A 324 -16.21 9.56 -12.14
C ASP A 324 -14.79 9.85 -12.64
N ARG A 325 -13.90 8.88 -12.41
CA ARG A 325 -12.50 9.00 -12.81
C ARG A 325 -12.30 9.23 -14.30
N THR A 326 -13.16 8.68 -15.16
CA THR A 326 -13.05 8.84 -16.61
C THR A 326 -13.30 10.29 -17.02
N ALA A 327 -14.35 10.90 -16.47
CA ALA A 327 -14.68 12.31 -16.69
C ALA A 327 -13.59 13.24 -16.13
N ILE A 328 -13.02 12.89 -14.97
CA ILE A 328 -11.92 13.65 -14.37
C ILE A 328 -10.68 13.61 -15.26
N LEU A 329 -10.25 12.42 -15.69
CA LEU A 329 -9.08 12.27 -16.56
C LEU A 329 -9.29 12.99 -17.91
N ALA A 330 -10.47 12.88 -18.52
CA ALA A 330 -10.78 13.61 -19.75
C ALA A 330 -10.69 15.14 -19.58
N THR A 331 -11.05 15.66 -18.41
CA THR A 331 -10.90 17.10 -18.09
C THR A 331 -9.43 17.48 -17.94
N LEU A 332 -8.64 16.63 -17.26
CA LEU A 332 -7.20 16.82 -17.05
C LEU A 332 -6.35 16.67 -18.32
N GLU A 333 -6.85 15.97 -19.33
CA GLU A 333 -6.22 15.93 -20.65
C GLU A 333 -6.27 17.30 -21.32
N GLN A 334 -7.39 18.02 -21.16
CA GLN A 334 -7.65 19.31 -21.80
C GLN A 334 -7.15 20.51 -21.00
N THR A 335 -7.17 20.41 -19.67
CA THR A 335 -6.88 21.52 -18.75
C THR A 335 -6.07 21.03 -17.56
N ASP A 336 -5.31 21.92 -16.92
CA ASP A 336 -4.56 21.59 -15.70
C ASP A 336 -5.35 21.92 -14.43
N THR A 337 -6.67 22.11 -14.54
CA THR A 337 -7.55 22.48 -13.43
C THR A 337 -8.86 21.72 -13.47
N ILE A 338 -9.23 21.11 -12.36
CA ILE A 338 -10.54 20.48 -12.16
C ILE A 338 -11.39 21.43 -11.32
N ASP A 339 -12.44 21.96 -11.92
CA ASP A 339 -13.47 22.68 -11.18
C ASP A 339 -14.41 21.66 -10.52
N LEU A 340 -14.47 21.68 -9.18
CA LEU A 340 -15.38 20.84 -8.40
C LEU A 340 -16.77 21.49 -8.30
N GLN A 341 -16.94 22.72 -8.80
CA GLN A 341 -18.17 23.51 -8.73
C GLN A 341 -18.71 23.53 -7.29
N ASP A 342 -20.01 23.35 -7.11
CA ASP A 342 -20.66 23.25 -5.81
C ASP A 342 -20.66 21.82 -5.24
N SER A 343 -19.85 20.91 -5.78
CA SER A 343 -19.86 19.52 -5.36
C SER A 343 -19.27 19.34 -3.97
N HIS A 344 -18.33 20.17 -3.53
CA HIS A 344 -17.68 20.06 -2.22
C HIS A 344 -17.92 21.33 -1.36
N PRO A 345 -18.15 21.22 -0.04
CA PRO A 345 -18.46 22.39 0.79
C PRO A 345 -17.31 23.40 0.88
N PHE A 346 -16.06 22.92 0.87
CA PHE A 346 -14.89 23.75 1.15
C PHE A 346 -13.94 23.97 -0.02
N ILE A 347 -13.84 23.01 -0.94
CA ILE A 347 -12.81 22.98 -1.99
C ILE A 347 -13.51 23.27 -3.31
N ARG A 348 -13.10 24.35 -3.96
CA ARG A 348 -13.66 24.81 -5.23
C ARG A 348 -13.02 24.08 -6.41
N SER A 349 -11.69 23.96 -6.41
CA SER A 349 -10.97 23.39 -7.54
C SER A 349 -9.64 22.79 -7.14
N LEU A 350 -9.12 21.94 -8.02
CA LEU A 350 -7.77 21.41 -8.00
C LEU A 350 -7.00 22.00 -9.18
N SER A 351 -5.80 22.54 -8.97
CA SER A 351 -4.97 23.08 -10.05
C SER A 351 -3.55 22.55 -9.97
N ILE A 352 -3.01 22.08 -11.10
CA ILE A 352 -1.66 21.53 -11.19
C ILE A 352 -0.67 22.65 -11.53
N GLU A 353 0.37 22.82 -10.72
CA GLU A 353 1.49 23.72 -10.97
C GLU A 353 2.72 22.90 -11.36
N TRP A 354 2.86 22.62 -12.66
CA TRP A 354 3.93 21.76 -13.20
C TRP A 354 5.34 22.21 -12.83
N GLY A 355 5.64 23.51 -12.94
CA GLY A 355 6.96 24.05 -12.62
C GLY A 355 7.32 23.99 -11.13
N ALA A 356 6.33 23.76 -10.27
CA ALA A 356 6.50 23.72 -8.83
C ALA A 356 6.21 22.33 -8.23
N ASP A 357 6.03 21.32 -9.09
CA ASP A 357 5.69 19.93 -8.76
C ASP A 357 4.65 19.81 -7.66
N ARG A 358 3.54 20.55 -7.78
CA ARG A 358 2.49 20.54 -6.77
C ARG A 358 1.09 20.66 -7.36
N VAL A 359 0.11 20.19 -6.60
CA VAL A 359 -1.31 20.38 -6.87
C VAL A 359 -1.87 21.26 -5.77
N LEU A 360 -2.56 22.33 -6.14
CA LEU A 360 -3.22 23.22 -5.19
C LEU A 360 -4.70 22.86 -5.07
N LEU A 361 -5.15 22.76 -3.83
CA LEU A 361 -6.56 22.66 -3.45
C LEU A 361 -7.04 24.09 -3.13
N ASN A 362 -7.78 24.67 -4.06
CA ASN A 362 -8.28 26.03 -3.94
C ASN A 362 -9.59 26.03 -3.15
N LEU A 363 -9.68 26.84 -2.10
CA LEU A 363 -10.88 27.00 -1.30
C LEU A 363 -11.89 27.91 -1.99
N HIS A 364 -13.17 27.80 -1.63
CA HIS A 364 -14.18 28.78 -2.09
C HIS A 364 -13.96 30.15 -1.44
N ASP A 365 -14.38 31.21 -2.13
CA ASP A 365 -14.20 32.60 -1.69
C ASP A 365 -14.93 32.90 -0.36
N ASP A 366 -16.09 32.26 -0.13
CA ASP A 366 -16.84 32.37 1.13
C ASP A 366 -16.16 31.66 2.30
N VAL A 367 -15.47 30.54 2.05
CA VAL A 367 -14.63 29.84 3.03
C VAL A 367 -13.41 30.70 3.39
N LEU A 368 -12.78 31.30 2.39
CA LEU A 368 -11.68 32.25 2.58
C LEU A 368 -12.13 33.48 3.38
N ALA A 369 -13.33 33.99 3.11
CA ALA A 369 -13.88 35.12 3.85
C ALA A 369 -14.04 34.81 5.35
N VAL A 370 -14.49 33.61 5.72
CA VAL A 370 -14.59 33.21 7.14
C VAL A 370 -13.21 33.06 7.77
N ARG A 371 -12.22 32.48 7.05
CA ARG A 371 -10.83 32.36 7.54
C ARG A 371 -10.11 33.72 7.68
N GLY A 372 -10.45 34.68 6.83
CA GLY A 372 -9.83 36.02 6.81
C GLY A 372 -10.39 37.00 7.83
N GLN A 373 -11.45 36.63 8.56
CA GLN A 373 -12.12 37.54 9.51
C GLN A 373 -11.32 37.80 10.80
N GLY A 374 -10.31 36.97 11.12
CA GLY A 374 -9.41 37.19 12.25
C GLY A 374 -10.12 37.36 13.60
N GLY A 375 -11.26 36.69 13.79
CA GLY A 375 -12.01 36.71 15.05
C GLY A 375 -12.47 38.10 15.53
N GLN A 376 -12.87 39.01 14.65
CA GLN A 376 -13.31 40.37 15.05
C GLN A 376 -14.51 40.40 16.02
N THR A 377 -15.29 39.32 16.09
CA THR A 377 -16.34 39.11 17.10
C THR A 377 -16.24 37.70 17.67
N GLU A 378 -16.78 37.47 18.88
CA GLU A 378 -16.81 36.12 19.48
C GLU A 378 -17.50 35.09 18.57
N LEU A 379 -18.59 35.50 17.92
CA LEU A 379 -19.28 34.65 16.94
C LEU A 379 -18.37 34.34 15.74
N ALA A 380 -17.68 35.35 15.17
CA ALA A 380 -16.77 35.13 14.06
C ALA A 380 -15.58 34.23 14.44
N ALA A 381 -15.04 34.39 15.65
CA ALA A 381 -13.96 33.54 16.16
C ALA A 381 -14.43 32.08 16.31
N LEU A 382 -15.63 31.86 16.84
CA LEU A 382 -16.24 30.53 16.94
C LEU A 382 -16.46 29.92 15.55
N GLN A 383 -16.94 30.70 14.59
CA GLN A 383 -17.15 30.24 13.20
C GLN A 383 -15.83 29.86 12.52
N GLU A 384 -14.79 30.65 12.71
CA GLU A 384 -13.44 30.39 12.21
C GLU A 384 -12.85 29.10 12.81
N GLU A 385 -12.97 28.91 14.14
CA GLU A 385 -12.51 27.70 14.83
C GLU A 385 -13.24 26.45 14.30
N LYS A 386 -14.58 26.53 14.19
CA LYS A 386 -15.39 25.42 13.66
C LYS A 386 -15.04 25.11 12.21
N LEU A 387 -14.85 26.13 11.38
CA LEU A 387 -14.43 25.94 10.00
C LEU A 387 -13.07 25.26 9.93
N GLN A 388 -12.08 25.71 10.71
CA GLN A 388 -10.76 25.14 10.73
C GLN A 388 -10.78 23.67 11.17
N GLN A 389 -11.58 23.33 12.19
CA GLN A 389 -11.75 21.95 12.62
C GLN A 389 -12.35 21.07 11.52
N LEU A 390 -13.42 21.52 10.86
CA LEU A 390 -14.06 20.79 9.77
C LEU A 390 -13.13 20.61 8.57
N LEU A 391 -12.37 21.65 8.23
CA LEU A 391 -11.42 21.65 7.13
C LEU A 391 -10.25 20.69 7.41
N ILE A 392 -9.67 20.69 8.60
CA ILE A 392 -8.61 19.74 8.99
C ILE A 392 -9.12 18.30 8.94
N ASN A 393 -10.33 18.05 9.45
CA ASN A 393 -10.93 16.71 9.40
C ASN A 393 -11.14 16.25 7.95
N GLU A 394 -11.54 17.16 7.08
CA GLU A 394 -11.75 16.88 5.66
C GLU A 394 -10.43 16.61 4.94
N ILE A 395 -9.41 17.44 5.13
CA ILE A 395 -8.06 17.20 4.57
C ILE A 395 -7.48 15.88 5.08
N ALA A 396 -7.65 15.55 6.36
CA ALA A 396 -7.23 14.26 6.91
C ALA A 396 -8.02 13.09 6.32
N ARG A 397 -9.32 13.27 6.03
CA ARG A 397 -10.13 12.27 5.33
C ARG A 397 -9.61 12.01 3.92
N VAL A 398 -9.37 13.08 3.15
CA VAL A 398 -8.83 12.97 1.79
C VAL A 398 -7.46 12.29 1.81
N SER A 399 -6.56 12.76 2.67
CA SER A 399 -5.21 12.21 2.82
C SER A 399 -5.21 10.71 3.10
N ARG A 400 -6.08 10.25 4.03
CA ARG A 400 -6.24 8.81 4.33
C ARG A 400 -6.86 8.01 3.18
N ALA A 401 -7.78 8.60 2.44
CA ALA A 401 -8.48 7.92 1.35
C ALA A 401 -7.60 7.75 0.11
N THR A 402 -6.66 8.68 -0.13
CA THR A 402 -5.77 8.67 -1.30
C THR A 402 -4.34 8.26 -0.99
N ASP A 403 -4.00 8.07 0.29
CA ASP A 403 -2.62 7.93 0.77
C ASP A 403 -1.73 9.10 0.31
N GLU A 404 -2.27 10.32 0.26
CA GLU A 404 -1.52 11.52 -0.15
C GLU A 404 -1.30 12.45 1.03
N GLU A 405 -0.17 13.16 1.04
CA GLU A 405 0.13 14.15 2.08
C GLU A 405 -0.30 15.55 1.64
N LEU A 406 -1.33 16.09 2.28
CA LEU A 406 -1.83 17.43 2.04
C LEU A 406 -1.34 18.40 3.12
N SER A 407 -0.55 19.39 2.71
CA SER A 407 -0.01 20.41 3.60
C SER A 407 -0.68 21.76 3.38
N PRO A 408 -0.92 22.57 4.43
CA PRO A 408 -1.41 23.93 4.28
C PRO A 408 -0.36 24.83 3.62
N ILE A 409 -0.78 25.67 2.68
CA ILE A 409 0.06 26.69 2.06
C ILE A 409 -0.73 28.00 1.91
N ASN A 410 -0.34 29.02 2.68
CA ASN A 410 -1.09 30.28 2.77
C ASN A 410 -2.59 30.00 3.05
N ASP A 411 -3.48 30.48 2.17
CA ASP A 411 -4.93 30.29 2.28
C ASP A 411 -5.45 29.02 1.57
N ARG A 412 -4.57 28.08 1.24
CA ARG A 412 -4.87 26.88 0.44
C ARG A 412 -4.25 25.63 1.07
N PHE A 413 -4.44 24.49 0.41
CA PHE A 413 -3.67 23.27 0.67
C PHE A 413 -2.94 22.85 -0.59
N SER A 414 -1.82 22.16 -0.43
CA SER A 414 -1.03 21.63 -1.52
C SER A 414 -0.68 20.17 -1.29
N LEU A 415 -0.65 19.43 -2.39
CA LEU A 415 -0.07 18.10 -2.51
C LEU A 415 1.25 18.22 -3.27
N SER A 416 2.33 17.62 -2.78
CA SER A 416 3.57 17.51 -3.56
C SER A 416 3.47 16.38 -4.59
N LEU A 417 3.82 16.67 -5.85
CA LEU A 417 3.98 15.67 -6.91
C LEU A 417 5.37 15.02 -6.89
N ALA A 418 6.36 15.64 -6.22
CA ALA A 418 7.71 15.11 -6.06
C ALA A 418 8.08 14.89 -4.59
N HIS A 419 8.89 13.87 -4.31
CA HIS A 419 9.53 13.65 -3.01
C HIS A 419 10.93 14.25 -2.96
N LEU A 420 11.65 14.25 -4.08
CA LEU A 420 12.97 14.85 -4.20
C LEU A 420 12.87 16.32 -4.62
N THR A 421 13.58 17.18 -3.88
CA THR A 421 13.74 18.59 -4.26
C THR A 421 14.42 18.70 -5.61
N SER A 422 13.85 19.48 -6.52
CA SER A 422 14.39 19.70 -7.87
C SER A 422 14.50 18.45 -8.73
N SER A 423 13.62 17.46 -8.54
CA SER A 423 13.56 16.30 -9.44
C SER A 423 13.20 16.72 -10.87
N GLN A 424 13.94 16.22 -11.85
CA GLN A 424 13.85 16.60 -13.27
C GLN A 424 13.28 15.49 -14.15
N SER A 425 13.45 14.23 -13.75
CA SER A 425 12.97 13.06 -14.49
C SER A 425 12.49 11.96 -13.55
N VAL A 426 11.74 11.01 -14.11
CA VAL A 426 11.18 9.88 -13.36
C VAL A 426 11.31 8.58 -14.16
N LEU A 427 11.43 7.48 -13.42
CA LEU A 427 11.32 6.12 -13.92
C LEU A 427 10.09 5.47 -13.29
N ALA A 428 9.11 5.12 -14.11
CA ALA A 428 7.90 4.45 -13.67
C ALA A 428 8.02 2.94 -13.90
N LEU A 429 7.75 2.16 -12.86
CA LEU A 429 7.49 0.73 -12.90
C LEU A 429 5.99 0.50 -13.09
N GLU A 430 5.62 -0.17 -14.18
CA GLU A 430 4.23 -0.53 -14.52
C GLU A 430 3.77 -1.71 -13.64
N LEU A 431 3.09 -1.40 -12.53
CA LEU A 431 2.59 -2.42 -11.60
C LEU A 431 1.48 -3.27 -12.25
N GLY A 432 0.74 -2.74 -13.23
CA GLY A 432 -0.23 -3.54 -13.99
C GLY A 432 0.36 -4.76 -14.69
N GLU A 433 1.56 -4.62 -15.27
CA GLU A 433 2.30 -5.74 -15.89
C GLU A 433 2.77 -6.74 -14.84
N LEU A 434 3.23 -6.24 -13.68
CA LEU A 434 3.64 -7.08 -12.56
C LEU A 434 2.45 -7.87 -11.99
N ALA A 435 1.30 -7.24 -11.85
CA ALA A 435 0.04 -7.88 -11.46
C ALA A 435 -0.34 -8.99 -12.45
N ALA A 436 -0.27 -8.72 -13.76
CA ALA A 436 -0.59 -9.71 -14.79
C ALA A 436 0.33 -10.93 -14.75
N GLN A 437 1.64 -10.72 -14.55
CA GLN A 437 2.58 -11.82 -14.34
C GLN A 437 2.25 -12.62 -13.07
N ARG A 438 1.87 -11.94 -11.99
CA ARG A 438 1.52 -12.58 -10.72
C ARG A 438 0.22 -13.40 -10.82
N THR A 439 -0.80 -12.89 -11.51
CA THR A 439 -2.07 -13.62 -11.70
C THR A 439 -1.88 -14.84 -12.60
N ALA A 440 -1.10 -14.73 -13.69
CA ALA A 440 -0.78 -15.86 -14.54
C ALA A 440 -0.04 -16.97 -13.78
N GLN A 441 0.92 -16.60 -12.93
CA GLN A 441 1.61 -17.54 -12.04
C GLN A 441 0.63 -18.20 -11.06
N LEU A 442 -0.24 -17.41 -10.42
CA LEU A 442 -1.21 -17.91 -9.46
C LEU A 442 -2.22 -18.88 -10.10
N GLU A 443 -2.67 -18.61 -11.32
CA GLU A 443 -3.53 -19.50 -12.08
C GLU A 443 -2.86 -20.83 -12.38
N HIS A 444 -1.59 -20.81 -12.78
CA HIS A 444 -0.79 -22.02 -12.99
C HIS A 444 -0.66 -22.82 -11.68
N GLU A 445 -0.28 -22.15 -10.59
CA GLU A 445 -0.11 -22.76 -9.27
C GLU A 445 -1.42 -23.37 -8.75
N LEU A 446 -2.54 -22.65 -8.82
CA LEU A 446 -3.84 -23.17 -8.44
C LEU A 446 -4.25 -24.35 -9.31
N THR A 447 -3.92 -24.33 -10.62
CA THR A 447 -4.21 -25.43 -11.54
C THR A 447 -3.40 -26.69 -11.25
N ALA A 448 -2.12 -26.52 -10.93
CA ALA A 448 -1.23 -27.63 -10.62
C ALA A 448 -1.51 -28.23 -9.24
N LEU A 449 -1.70 -27.37 -8.22
CA LEU A 449 -1.66 -27.78 -6.81
C LEU A 449 -3.04 -28.02 -6.19
N TRP A 450 -4.10 -27.33 -6.65
CA TRP A 450 -5.46 -27.55 -6.15
C TRP A 450 -6.24 -28.49 -7.06
N GLN A 451 -6.17 -29.79 -6.76
CA GLN A 451 -6.87 -30.86 -7.46
C GLN A 451 -7.98 -31.45 -6.56
N PRO A 452 -9.13 -30.77 -6.44
CA PRO A 452 -10.22 -31.23 -5.57
C PRO A 452 -10.79 -32.56 -6.06
N LEU A 453 -11.20 -33.40 -5.11
CA LEU A 453 -11.82 -34.70 -5.38
C LEU A 453 -13.35 -34.64 -5.29
N HIS A 454 -13.90 -33.59 -4.65
CA HIS A 454 -15.33 -33.39 -4.52
C HIS A 454 -15.97 -32.98 -5.86
N ALA A 455 -17.06 -33.66 -6.25
CA ALA A 455 -17.71 -33.49 -7.56
C ALA A 455 -18.13 -32.04 -7.87
N ASP A 456 -18.66 -31.30 -6.89
CA ASP A 456 -19.06 -29.89 -7.09
C ASP A 456 -17.86 -28.93 -7.21
N LEU A 457 -16.63 -29.37 -6.89
CA LEU A 457 -15.41 -28.57 -6.99
C LEU A 457 -14.49 -29.04 -8.14
N GLU A 458 -14.83 -30.12 -8.84
CA GLU A 458 -14.08 -30.57 -10.00
C GLU A 458 -14.02 -29.48 -11.09
N ARG A 459 -12.92 -29.42 -11.83
CA ARG A 459 -12.63 -28.35 -12.81
C ARG A 459 -13.73 -28.08 -13.84
N LYS A 460 -14.51 -29.11 -14.18
CA LYS A 460 -15.64 -28.99 -15.11
C LYS A 460 -16.83 -28.26 -14.50
N ALA A 461 -17.07 -28.42 -13.19
CA ALA A 461 -18.15 -27.78 -12.45
C ALA A 461 -17.72 -26.46 -11.82
N TYR A 462 -16.45 -26.35 -11.42
CA TYR A 462 -15.87 -25.21 -10.73
C TYR A 462 -14.56 -24.79 -11.39
N PRO A 463 -14.61 -24.10 -12.55
CA PRO A 463 -13.42 -23.73 -13.30
C PRO A 463 -12.60 -22.65 -12.57
N ILE A 464 -11.31 -22.58 -12.89
CA ILE A 464 -10.47 -21.42 -12.57
C ILE A 464 -10.43 -20.53 -13.81
N LEU A 465 -10.73 -19.25 -13.64
CA LEU A 465 -10.84 -18.27 -14.72
C LEU A 465 -10.08 -17.00 -14.36
N ASP A 466 -9.48 -16.36 -15.35
CA ASP A 466 -9.08 -14.96 -15.23
C ASP A 466 -10.31 -14.04 -15.24
N TYR A 467 -10.16 -12.81 -14.75
CA TYR A 467 -11.27 -11.85 -14.68
C TYR A 467 -11.81 -11.47 -16.06
N LYS A 468 -10.96 -11.48 -17.10
CA LYS A 468 -11.34 -11.11 -18.47
C LYS A 468 -12.27 -12.14 -19.10
N ALA A 469 -11.95 -13.43 -18.95
CA ALA A 469 -12.77 -14.55 -19.36
C ALA A 469 -14.07 -14.57 -18.57
N PHE A 470 -13.99 -14.39 -17.24
CA PHE A 470 -15.17 -14.30 -16.37
C PHE A 470 -16.14 -13.19 -16.82
N SER A 471 -15.62 -12.00 -17.12
CA SER A 471 -16.43 -10.86 -17.55
C SER A 471 -17.12 -11.07 -18.91
N GLY A 472 -16.66 -12.03 -19.71
CA GLY A 472 -17.27 -12.41 -20.98
C GLY A 472 -18.34 -13.51 -20.88
N LEU A 473 -18.51 -14.15 -19.72
CA LEU A 473 -19.47 -15.24 -19.52
C LEU A 473 -20.90 -14.73 -19.32
N SER A 474 -21.88 -15.58 -19.61
CA SER A 474 -23.28 -15.29 -19.29
C SER A 474 -23.54 -15.30 -17.77
N THR A 475 -24.64 -14.71 -17.31
CA THR A 475 -25.03 -14.72 -15.88
C THR A 475 -25.26 -16.14 -15.33
N ALA A 476 -25.54 -17.13 -16.19
CA ALA A 476 -25.69 -18.51 -15.77
C ALA A 476 -24.33 -19.21 -15.55
N GLU A 477 -23.36 -18.94 -16.41
CA GLU A 477 -22.02 -19.55 -16.38
C GLU A 477 -21.09 -18.89 -15.34
N SER A 478 -21.34 -17.60 -15.01
CA SER A 478 -20.57 -16.83 -14.02
C SER A 478 -20.96 -17.07 -12.55
N LYS A 479 -21.81 -18.08 -12.29
CA LYS A 479 -22.29 -18.39 -10.93
C LYS A 479 -21.30 -19.17 -10.08
N LEU A 480 -20.48 -20.03 -10.69
CA LEU A 480 -19.58 -20.95 -10.00
C LEU A 480 -18.19 -20.90 -10.62
N GLY A 481 -17.17 -20.93 -9.78
CA GLY A 481 -15.76 -20.96 -10.18
C GLY A 481 -14.86 -20.13 -9.26
N LEU A 482 -13.55 -20.31 -9.41
CA LEU A 482 -12.56 -19.40 -8.86
C LEU A 482 -12.19 -18.37 -9.91
N VAL A 483 -12.32 -17.09 -9.57
CA VAL A 483 -11.91 -15.99 -10.45
C VAL A 483 -10.65 -15.34 -9.90
N VAL A 484 -9.57 -15.35 -10.68
CA VAL A 484 -8.34 -14.62 -10.35
C VAL A 484 -8.44 -13.21 -10.93
N TYR A 485 -8.27 -12.20 -10.08
CA TYR A 485 -8.49 -10.81 -10.45
C TYR A 485 -7.43 -9.89 -9.85
N ALA A 486 -6.75 -9.12 -10.70
CA ALA A 486 -5.89 -8.02 -10.27
C ALA A 486 -6.35 -6.71 -10.92
N PRO A 487 -6.96 -5.77 -10.19
CA PRO A 487 -7.49 -4.57 -10.82
C PRO A 487 -6.42 -3.67 -11.47
N ALA A 488 -5.17 -3.75 -11.00
CA ALA A 488 -4.05 -3.01 -11.60
C ALA A 488 -3.78 -3.40 -13.06
N SER A 489 -4.08 -4.63 -13.48
CA SER A 489 -3.86 -5.09 -14.86
C SER A 489 -5.00 -4.71 -15.82
N GLU A 490 -6.16 -4.31 -15.30
CA GLU A 490 -7.33 -3.96 -16.10
C GLU A 490 -7.38 -2.46 -16.40
N ALA A 491 -7.75 -2.02 -17.60
CA ALA A 491 -7.87 -0.58 -17.89
C ALA A 491 -9.05 0.10 -17.17
N LYS A 492 -10.09 -0.66 -16.82
CA LYS A 492 -11.31 -0.14 -16.18
C LYS A 492 -11.12 0.03 -14.67
N ALA A 493 -11.90 0.94 -14.08
CA ALA A 493 -11.98 1.06 -12.63
C ALA A 493 -12.50 -0.24 -12.01
N PRO A 494 -11.96 -0.66 -10.84
CA PRO A 494 -12.44 -1.84 -10.15
C PRO A 494 -13.91 -1.72 -9.74
N PRO A 495 -14.67 -2.83 -9.71
CA PRO A 495 -15.94 -2.86 -9.02
C PRO A 495 -15.78 -2.45 -7.55
N ARG A 496 -16.86 -1.92 -6.97
CA ARG A 496 -16.87 -1.44 -5.58
C ARG A 496 -16.36 -2.54 -4.63
N GLY A 497 -15.41 -2.17 -3.77
CA GLY A 497 -14.82 -3.03 -2.74
C GLY A 497 -13.47 -3.65 -3.12
N PHE A 498 -13.12 -3.70 -4.42
CA PHE A 498 -11.80 -4.15 -4.87
C PHE A 498 -10.82 -2.97 -4.98
N ARG A 499 -9.56 -3.21 -4.61
CA ARG A 499 -8.47 -2.24 -4.61
C ARG A 499 -7.46 -2.57 -5.69
N THR A 500 -6.94 -1.55 -6.36
CA THR A 500 -5.89 -1.69 -7.37
C THR A 500 -4.54 -2.12 -6.78
N SER A 501 -4.30 -1.89 -5.49
CA SER A 501 -3.09 -2.36 -4.78
C SER A 501 -3.08 -3.86 -4.49
N SER A 502 -4.16 -4.58 -4.78
CA SER A 502 -4.37 -5.98 -4.36
C SER A 502 -4.54 -6.95 -5.53
N VAL A 503 -4.27 -8.23 -5.26
CA VAL A 503 -4.63 -9.36 -6.11
C VAL A 503 -5.68 -10.21 -5.38
N TYR A 504 -6.69 -10.69 -6.10
CA TYR A 504 -7.83 -11.38 -5.54
C TYR A 504 -8.00 -12.79 -6.14
N VAL A 505 -8.48 -13.71 -5.32
CA VAL A 505 -9.10 -14.97 -5.75
C VAL A 505 -10.53 -15.00 -5.21
N ILE A 506 -11.51 -14.95 -6.10
CA ILE A 506 -12.93 -14.85 -5.78
C ILE A 506 -13.54 -16.24 -5.91
N ALA A 507 -13.96 -16.84 -4.80
CA ALA A 507 -14.66 -18.12 -4.79
C ALA A 507 -16.17 -17.89 -4.98
N ARG A 508 -16.58 -17.87 -6.26
CA ARG A 508 -17.95 -17.60 -6.69
C ARG A 508 -18.89 -18.70 -6.25
N GLY A 509 -20.02 -18.35 -5.63
CA GLY A 509 -21.07 -19.30 -5.25
C GLY A 509 -20.64 -20.37 -4.24
N MET A 510 -19.48 -20.23 -3.60
CA MET A 510 -18.95 -21.18 -2.61
C MET A 510 -19.90 -21.35 -1.43
N LYS A 511 -20.57 -20.27 -1.02
CA LYS A 511 -21.60 -20.30 0.02
C LYS A 511 -22.74 -21.27 -0.32
N SER A 512 -23.23 -21.23 -1.56
CA SER A 512 -24.32 -22.12 -1.99
C SER A 512 -23.91 -23.60 -1.99
N ILE A 513 -22.65 -23.89 -2.33
CA ILE A 513 -22.09 -25.24 -2.23
C ILE A 513 -22.02 -25.66 -0.77
N LEU A 514 -21.48 -24.81 0.12
CA LEU A 514 -21.39 -25.10 1.55
C LEU A 514 -22.77 -25.34 2.19
N ASP A 515 -23.74 -24.49 1.89
CA ASP A 515 -25.10 -24.58 2.44
C ASP A 515 -25.80 -25.89 2.05
N LYS A 516 -25.55 -26.42 0.84
CA LYS A 516 -26.06 -27.72 0.37
C LYS A 516 -25.63 -28.89 1.27
N TYR A 517 -24.42 -28.85 1.83
CA TYR A 517 -23.87 -29.93 2.65
C TYR A 517 -23.98 -29.70 4.16
N GLN A 518 -24.43 -28.52 4.60
CA GLN A 518 -24.69 -28.24 6.03
C GLN A 518 -25.76 -29.15 6.64
N ALA A 519 -26.73 -29.62 5.84
CA ALA A 519 -27.78 -30.52 6.31
C ALA A 519 -27.28 -31.95 6.61
N TYR A 520 -26.13 -32.35 6.05
CA TYR A 520 -25.57 -33.70 6.18
C TYR A 520 -24.05 -33.68 6.44
N PRO A 521 -23.62 -33.08 7.58
CA PRO A 521 -22.20 -32.81 7.84
C PRO A 521 -21.34 -34.09 7.97
N ASP A 522 -21.95 -35.21 8.34
CA ASP A 522 -21.25 -36.49 8.52
C ASP A 522 -21.10 -37.32 7.25
N SER A 523 -21.71 -36.89 6.14
CA SER A 523 -21.57 -37.56 4.85
C SER A 523 -20.12 -37.53 4.34
N ASP A 524 -19.73 -38.56 3.60
CA ASP A 524 -18.37 -38.63 3.04
C ASP A 524 -18.10 -37.47 2.07
N ASP A 525 -19.12 -37.05 1.31
CA ASP A 525 -19.06 -35.89 0.43
C ASP A 525 -18.83 -34.59 1.20
N ALA A 526 -19.56 -34.34 2.29
CA ALA A 526 -19.36 -33.15 3.13
C ALA A 526 -17.96 -33.11 3.76
N LYS A 527 -17.43 -34.26 4.18
CA LYS A 527 -16.05 -34.39 4.69
C LYS A 527 -15.03 -34.13 3.60
N GLN A 528 -15.25 -34.63 2.38
CA GLN A 528 -14.35 -34.40 1.25
C GLN A 528 -14.37 -32.93 0.81
N LEU A 529 -15.55 -32.32 0.72
CA LEU A 529 -15.71 -30.89 0.45
C LEU A 529 -14.91 -30.04 1.44
N THR A 530 -15.05 -30.34 2.73
CA THR A 530 -14.33 -29.60 3.79
C THR A 530 -12.82 -29.74 3.63
N LYS A 531 -12.31 -30.94 3.27
CA LYS A 531 -10.89 -31.15 3.00
C LYS A 531 -10.40 -30.32 1.81
N ASP A 532 -11.14 -30.32 0.70
CA ASP A 532 -10.77 -29.62 -0.53
C ASP A 532 -10.79 -28.08 -0.36
N ILE A 533 -11.75 -27.56 0.40
CA ILE A 533 -11.81 -26.12 0.76
C ILE A 533 -10.68 -25.76 1.72
N THR A 534 -10.40 -26.60 2.71
CA THR A 534 -9.27 -26.38 3.64
C THR A 534 -7.94 -26.39 2.89
N LEU A 535 -7.80 -27.24 1.86
CA LEU A 535 -6.63 -27.27 1.00
C LEU A 535 -6.47 -25.94 0.24
N LEU A 536 -7.55 -25.44 -0.37
CA LEU A 536 -7.55 -24.15 -1.07
C LEU A 536 -7.17 -23.00 -0.13
N GLN A 537 -7.81 -22.93 1.04
CA GLN A 537 -7.56 -21.90 2.05
C GLN A 537 -6.10 -21.90 2.48
N ARG A 538 -5.51 -23.08 2.72
CA ARG A 538 -4.10 -23.20 3.10
C ARG A 538 -3.18 -22.78 1.98
N LEU A 539 -3.42 -23.25 0.75
CA LEU A 539 -2.60 -22.88 -0.41
C LEU A 539 -2.55 -21.36 -0.59
N LEU A 540 -3.69 -20.69 -0.50
CA LEU A 540 -3.76 -19.24 -0.61
C LEU A 540 -3.16 -18.53 0.61
N ALA A 541 -3.43 -19.01 1.83
CA ALA A 541 -2.85 -18.46 3.05
C ALA A 541 -1.32 -18.54 3.08
N ASP A 542 -0.76 -19.65 2.58
CA ASP A 542 0.68 -19.81 2.46
C ASP A 542 1.26 -18.70 1.59
N GLN A 543 0.56 -18.29 0.54
CA GLN A 543 0.91 -17.20 -0.37
C GLN A 543 0.64 -15.79 0.17
N GLY A 544 0.22 -15.67 1.43
CA GLY A 544 -0.08 -14.39 2.06
C GLY A 544 -1.49 -13.86 1.79
N PHE A 545 -2.35 -14.63 1.12
CA PHE A 545 -3.75 -14.25 0.96
C PHE A 545 -4.49 -14.43 2.29
N PHE A 546 -5.37 -13.49 2.61
CA PHE A 546 -6.33 -13.66 3.70
C PHE A 546 -7.75 -13.76 3.14
N GLY A 547 -8.55 -14.64 3.73
CA GLY A 547 -9.90 -14.95 3.27
C GLY A 547 -10.99 -14.26 4.09
N TYR A 548 -12.01 -13.71 3.44
CA TYR A 548 -13.17 -13.12 4.10
C TYR A 548 -14.45 -13.22 3.25
N PRO A 549 -15.64 -13.23 3.87
CA PRO A 549 -16.91 -13.15 3.13
C PRO A 549 -17.12 -11.74 2.55
N ALA A 550 -17.52 -11.66 1.28
CA ALA A 550 -17.73 -10.39 0.57
C ALA A 550 -18.76 -9.48 1.25
N ALA A 551 -19.81 -10.05 1.85
CA ALA A 551 -20.83 -9.33 2.61
C ALA A 551 -20.26 -8.44 3.73
N ALA A 552 -19.10 -8.79 4.30
CA ALA A 552 -18.50 -8.03 5.41
C ALA A 552 -17.85 -6.71 4.97
N TYR A 553 -17.54 -6.54 3.67
CA TYR A 553 -16.74 -5.41 3.17
C TYR A 553 -17.48 -4.52 2.15
N GLY A 554 -18.81 -4.66 2.04
CA GLY A 554 -19.62 -3.78 1.18
C GLY A 554 -19.24 -3.86 -0.30
N MET A 555 -18.88 -5.06 -0.75
CA MET A 555 -18.56 -5.38 -2.14
C MET A 555 -19.74 -5.08 -3.06
N ALA A 556 -19.50 -4.98 -4.37
CA ALA A 556 -20.57 -4.82 -5.35
C ALA A 556 -21.61 -5.95 -5.21
N PRO A 557 -22.92 -5.69 -5.43
CA PRO A 557 -24.00 -6.66 -5.19
C PRO A 557 -23.81 -8.00 -5.89
N GLU A 558 -23.16 -7.98 -7.06
CA GLU A 558 -22.85 -9.19 -7.82
C GLU A 558 -21.91 -10.16 -7.10
N PHE A 559 -21.11 -9.69 -6.12
CA PHE A 559 -20.19 -10.50 -5.33
C PHE A 559 -20.65 -10.73 -3.89
N ALA A 560 -21.83 -10.25 -3.48
CA ALA A 560 -22.21 -10.17 -2.06
C ALA A 560 -22.18 -11.52 -1.32
N ASP A 561 -22.48 -12.62 -2.02
CA ASP A 561 -22.54 -13.98 -1.47
C ASP A 561 -21.23 -14.79 -1.64
N ASP A 562 -20.18 -14.16 -2.16
CA ASP A 562 -18.91 -14.84 -2.45
C ASP A 562 -17.93 -14.82 -1.27
N PHE A 563 -16.95 -15.72 -1.33
CA PHE A 563 -15.81 -15.71 -0.43
C PHE A 563 -14.58 -15.18 -1.18
N ILE A 564 -13.93 -14.17 -0.62
CA ILE A 564 -12.84 -13.43 -1.26
C ILE A 564 -11.53 -13.76 -0.55
N PHE A 565 -10.50 -14.09 -1.31
CA PHE A 565 -9.13 -14.13 -0.84
C PHE A 565 -8.40 -12.91 -1.40
N GLU A 566 -7.75 -12.12 -0.55
CA GLU A 566 -7.03 -10.92 -0.94
C GLU A 566 -5.55 -11.02 -0.56
N LEU A 567 -4.67 -10.72 -1.52
CA LEU A 567 -3.26 -10.42 -1.31
C LEU A 567 -3.07 -8.92 -1.48
N ASN A 568 -3.01 -8.20 -0.35
CA ASN A 568 -2.78 -6.76 -0.36
C ASN A 568 -1.30 -6.43 -0.62
N ASP A 569 -1.05 -5.29 -1.27
CA ASP A 569 0.29 -4.76 -1.55
C ASP A 569 1.24 -5.80 -2.15
N TYR A 570 0.77 -6.51 -3.18
CA TYR A 570 1.48 -7.64 -3.80
C TYR A 570 2.89 -7.28 -4.31
N TYR A 571 3.16 -6.00 -4.58
CA TYR A 571 4.45 -5.47 -5.04
C TYR A 571 5.41 -5.12 -3.89
N SER A 572 4.95 -4.95 -2.65
CA SER A 572 5.72 -4.36 -1.54
C SER A 572 7.09 -5.03 -1.31
N SER A 573 7.10 -6.36 -1.19
CA SER A 573 8.33 -7.12 -0.98
C SER A 573 9.27 -7.03 -2.18
N LEU A 574 8.73 -6.95 -3.40
CA LEU A 574 9.51 -6.80 -4.61
C LEU A 574 10.13 -5.41 -4.71
N LEU A 575 9.36 -4.34 -4.43
CA LEU A 575 9.89 -2.97 -4.37
C LEU A 575 11.01 -2.85 -3.33
N ALA A 576 10.81 -3.41 -2.13
CA ALA A 576 11.84 -3.45 -1.09
C ALA A 576 13.12 -4.19 -1.55
N ALA A 577 12.98 -5.26 -2.33
CA ALA A 577 14.12 -5.97 -2.91
C ALA A 577 14.91 -5.17 -3.94
N THR A 578 14.30 -4.17 -4.59
CA THR A 578 15.04 -3.26 -5.47
C THR A 578 16.00 -2.36 -4.70
N ARG A 579 15.78 -2.13 -3.40
CA ARG A 579 16.50 -1.16 -2.55
C ARG A 579 16.45 0.29 -3.04
N GLU A 580 15.61 0.60 -4.01
CA GLU A 580 15.34 1.97 -4.46
C GLU A 580 14.13 2.52 -3.69
N ASP A 581 14.05 3.85 -3.61
CA ASP A 581 12.95 4.55 -2.95
C ASP A 581 11.79 4.78 -3.94
N LEU A 582 11.20 3.67 -4.38
CA LEU A 582 10.04 3.66 -5.28
C LEU A 582 8.78 4.02 -4.50
N VAL A 583 8.08 5.05 -4.96
CA VAL A 583 6.86 5.53 -4.32
C VAL A 583 5.63 5.12 -5.13
N VAL A 584 4.64 4.50 -4.47
CA VAL A 584 3.36 4.11 -5.06
C VAL A 584 2.29 5.06 -4.57
N LYS A 585 1.67 5.80 -5.49
CA LYS A 585 0.60 6.78 -5.20
C LYS A 585 -0.49 6.72 -6.26
N GLY A 586 -1.53 7.52 -6.05
CA GLY A 586 -2.67 7.58 -6.96
C GLY A 586 -3.37 6.24 -7.03
N SER A 587 -3.51 5.69 -8.23
CA SER A 587 -4.23 4.45 -8.43
C SER A 587 -3.44 3.18 -8.20
N HIS A 588 -2.20 3.28 -7.70
CA HIS A 588 -1.34 2.11 -7.43
C HIS A 588 -1.06 1.24 -8.68
N ARG A 589 -1.16 1.85 -9.87
CA ARG A 589 -0.76 1.23 -11.14
C ARG A 589 0.72 1.44 -11.47
N TYR A 590 1.35 2.38 -10.79
CA TYR A 590 2.72 2.79 -11.01
C TYR A 590 3.47 2.86 -9.69
N ALA A 591 4.71 2.38 -9.68
CA ALA A 591 5.70 2.78 -8.69
C ALA A 591 6.70 3.73 -9.36
N VAL A 592 6.95 4.90 -8.77
CA VAL A 592 7.73 5.97 -9.40
C VAL A 592 9.04 6.17 -8.63
N LEU A 593 10.15 6.17 -9.36
CA LEU A 593 11.47 6.55 -8.87
C LEU A 593 11.83 7.90 -9.47
N GLU A 594 12.14 8.86 -8.63
CA GLU A 594 12.50 10.21 -9.04
C GLU A 594 14.01 10.38 -9.20
N PHE A 595 14.41 11.20 -10.18
CA PHE A 595 15.80 11.60 -10.36
C PHE A 595 15.93 13.12 -10.35
N THR A 596 17.03 13.59 -9.76
CA THR A 596 17.43 15.01 -9.75
C THR A 596 18.58 15.22 -10.73
N ASP A 597 19.77 14.75 -10.38
CA ASP A 597 20.98 14.81 -11.19
C ASP A 597 21.83 13.53 -11.05
N VAL A 598 22.91 13.46 -11.83
CA VAL A 598 23.83 12.32 -11.84
C VAL A 598 24.54 12.15 -10.48
N GLU A 599 24.86 13.25 -9.80
CA GLU A 599 25.48 13.22 -8.48
C GLU A 599 24.59 12.53 -7.45
N GLN A 600 23.32 12.94 -7.34
CA GLN A 600 22.37 12.29 -6.43
C GLN A 600 22.20 10.81 -6.76
N ARG A 601 22.19 10.44 -8.05
CA ARG A 601 22.12 9.04 -8.46
C ARG A 601 23.33 8.22 -8.00
N ILE A 602 24.55 8.78 -8.11
CA ILE A 602 25.77 8.14 -7.60
C ILE A 602 25.68 7.96 -6.09
N LEU A 603 25.21 8.96 -5.35
CA LEU A 603 25.03 8.87 -3.90
C LEU A 603 24.04 7.77 -3.51
N THR A 604 22.90 7.67 -4.20
CA THR A 604 21.92 6.61 -3.95
C THR A 604 22.50 5.22 -4.23
N THR A 605 23.22 5.04 -5.34
CA THR A 605 23.89 3.75 -5.63
C THR A 605 24.95 3.42 -4.58
N ASN A 606 25.70 4.41 -4.10
CA ASN A 606 26.68 4.21 -3.02
C ASN A 606 26.01 3.81 -1.71
N HIS A 607 24.85 4.39 -1.38
CA HIS A 607 24.05 4.06 -0.21
C HIS A 607 23.52 2.62 -0.28
N ILE A 608 23.01 2.18 -1.44
CA ILE A 608 22.56 0.81 -1.67
C ILE A 608 23.69 -0.19 -1.45
N GLU A 609 24.86 0.06 -2.05
CA GLU A 609 26.05 -0.80 -1.86
C GLU A 609 26.54 -0.81 -0.40
N GLU A 610 26.43 0.32 0.31
CA GLU A 610 26.72 0.41 1.75
C GLU A 610 25.77 -0.44 2.59
N ALA A 611 24.47 -0.37 2.32
CA ALA A 611 23.46 -1.17 3.02
C ALA A 611 23.66 -2.69 2.80
N GLU A 612 23.96 -3.11 1.57
CA GLU A 612 24.29 -4.52 1.27
C GLU A 612 25.53 -4.99 2.05
N GLN A 613 26.54 -4.13 2.18
CA GLN A 613 27.74 -4.43 2.95
C GLN A 613 27.46 -4.48 4.46
N GLU A 614 26.67 -3.56 4.98
CA GLU A 614 26.27 -3.52 6.40
C GLU A 614 25.52 -4.80 6.79
N GLU A 615 24.61 -5.28 5.94
CA GLU A 615 23.92 -6.55 6.16
C GLU A 615 24.87 -7.76 6.19
N LEU A 616 25.86 -7.80 5.30
CA LEU A 616 26.87 -8.85 5.30
C LEU A 616 27.74 -8.81 6.57
N LEU A 617 28.03 -7.61 7.09
CA LEU A 617 28.75 -7.42 8.34
C LEU A 617 27.92 -7.85 9.54
N LYS A 618 26.67 -7.42 9.60
CA LYS A 618 25.72 -7.82 10.64
C LYS A 618 25.59 -9.34 10.69
N TRP A 619 25.43 -10.00 9.55
CA TRP A 619 25.40 -11.47 9.49
C TRP A 619 26.70 -12.09 10.06
N ARG A 620 27.88 -11.54 9.72
CA ARG A 620 29.14 -12.01 10.28
C ARG A 620 29.22 -11.83 11.80
N GLU A 621 28.81 -10.68 12.32
CA GLU A 621 28.82 -10.39 13.76
C GLU A 621 27.85 -11.31 14.50
N GLU A 622 26.64 -11.50 13.97
CA GLU A 622 25.66 -12.45 14.50
C GLU A 622 26.20 -13.88 14.50
N TYR A 623 26.92 -14.29 13.45
CA TYR A 623 27.58 -15.59 13.40
C TYR A 623 28.63 -15.74 14.51
N GLN A 624 29.52 -14.75 14.65
CA GLN A 624 30.58 -14.77 15.67
C GLN A 624 30.00 -14.76 17.10
N SER A 625 28.97 -13.93 17.32
CA SER A 625 28.22 -13.87 18.57
C SER A 625 27.57 -15.22 18.90
N ALA A 626 26.93 -15.85 17.90
CA ALA A 626 26.35 -17.17 18.07
C ALA A 626 27.40 -18.23 18.43
N GLN A 627 28.63 -18.17 17.89
CA GLN A 627 29.70 -19.12 18.20
C GLN A 627 30.21 -19.02 19.65
N VAL A 628 30.16 -17.84 20.26
CA VAL A 628 30.60 -17.62 21.65
C VAL A 628 29.48 -17.72 22.68
N ASP A 629 28.22 -17.93 22.24
CA ASP A 629 27.08 -18.12 23.14
C ASP A 629 27.29 -19.38 24.01
N LEU A 630 26.90 -19.25 25.29
CA LEU A 630 26.93 -20.31 26.30
C LEU A 630 25.96 -21.44 25.97
N ARG A 631 24.86 -21.14 25.24
CA ARG A 631 23.84 -22.10 24.83
C ARG A 631 24.28 -22.81 23.54
N PRO A 632 24.50 -24.13 23.55
CA PRO A 632 24.94 -24.86 22.35
C PRO A 632 23.97 -24.74 21.17
N ALA A 633 22.66 -24.64 21.44
CA ALA A 633 21.64 -24.48 20.41
C ALA A 633 21.76 -23.16 19.64
N ALA A 634 22.22 -22.08 20.28
CA ALA A 634 22.38 -20.77 19.63
C ALA A 634 23.46 -20.80 18.54
N ARG A 635 24.51 -21.62 18.72
CA ARG A 635 25.59 -21.81 17.74
C ARG A 635 25.12 -22.34 16.40
N LEU A 636 23.96 -23.01 16.38
CA LEU A 636 23.36 -23.60 15.18
C LEU A 636 22.40 -22.66 14.46
N LEU A 637 22.06 -21.50 15.03
CA LEU A 637 21.01 -20.62 14.48
C LEU A 637 21.51 -19.71 13.36
N VAL A 638 22.78 -19.34 13.38
CA VAL A 638 23.35 -18.43 12.37
C VAL A 638 24.43 -19.19 11.60
N PRO A 639 24.29 -19.40 10.27
CA PRO A 639 25.34 -19.98 9.46
C PRO A 639 26.49 -18.98 9.23
N PRO A 640 27.68 -19.45 8.85
CA PRO A 640 28.73 -18.56 8.38
C PRO A 640 28.29 -17.81 7.11
N PRO A 641 28.72 -16.55 6.92
CA PRO A 641 28.42 -15.79 5.70
C PRO A 641 28.87 -16.51 4.42
N THR A 642 28.04 -16.45 3.37
CA THR A 642 28.34 -17.06 2.06
C THR A 642 29.42 -16.31 1.28
N LYS A 643 29.66 -15.04 1.63
CA LYS A 643 30.66 -14.17 1.00
C LYS A 643 31.65 -13.66 2.04
N ASN A 644 32.87 -13.38 1.60
CA ASN A 644 33.89 -12.78 2.46
C ASN A 644 33.67 -11.28 2.55
N ALA A 645 33.30 -10.79 3.74
CA ALA A 645 33.01 -9.38 4.00
C ALA A 645 34.17 -8.43 3.65
N TYR A 646 35.44 -8.85 3.75
CA TYR A 646 36.58 -8.02 3.38
C TYR A 646 36.74 -7.88 1.87
N VAL A 647 36.50 -8.97 1.14
CA VAL A 647 36.61 -8.99 -0.32
C VAL A 647 35.47 -8.19 -0.94
N GLU A 648 34.25 -8.33 -0.43
CA GLU A 648 33.11 -7.54 -0.88
C GLU A 648 33.30 -6.06 -0.55
N ASN A 649 33.77 -5.71 0.65
CA ASN A 649 34.09 -4.32 0.96
C ASN A 649 35.18 -3.76 0.03
N LEU A 650 36.22 -4.55 -0.28
CA LEU A 650 37.25 -4.12 -1.22
C LEU A 650 36.68 -3.87 -2.63
N LYS A 651 35.81 -4.76 -3.13
CA LYS A 651 35.13 -4.59 -4.43
C LYS A 651 34.29 -3.32 -4.45
N ILE A 652 33.50 -3.08 -3.40
CA ILE A 652 32.64 -1.90 -3.28
C ILE A 652 33.50 -0.64 -3.26
N ASN A 653 34.53 -0.58 -2.41
CA ASN A 653 35.41 0.60 -2.35
C ASN A 653 36.16 0.83 -3.67
N LEU A 654 36.56 -0.21 -4.38
CA LEU A 654 37.16 -0.08 -5.72
C LEU A 654 36.16 0.52 -6.71
N ARG A 655 34.91 0.03 -6.73
CA ARG A 655 33.84 0.58 -7.60
C ARG A 655 33.55 2.03 -7.27
N LYS A 656 33.36 2.37 -5.99
CA LYS A 656 33.13 3.75 -5.52
C LYS A 656 34.25 4.69 -5.92
N TYR A 657 35.48 4.22 -5.77
CA TYR A 657 36.68 4.95 -6.16
C TYR A 657 36.72 5.27 -7.66
N PHE A 658 36.37 4.33 -8.54
CA PHE A 658 36.32 4.59 -9.99
C PHE A 658 35.04 5.31 -10.45
N ARG A 659 33.95 5.22 -9.67
CA ARG A 659 32.72 6.00 -9.88
C ARG A 659 32.90 7.47 -9.53
N GLY A 660 33.90 7.77 -8.69
CA GLY A 660 34.31 9.14 -8.36
C GLY A 660 33.85 9.63 -6.99
N ASP A 661 33.68 8.77 -5.98
CA ASP A 661 33.26 9.21 -4.64
C ASP A 661 34.13 10.37 -4.10
N ASP A 662 33.46 11.47 -3.73
CA ASP A 662 34.04 12.75 -3.30
C ASP A 662 34.98 12.59 -2.10
N ARG A 663 34.83 11.49 -1.35
CA ARG A 663 35.61 11.20 -0.14
C ARG A 663 37.05 10.74 -0.41
N LYS A 664 37.48 10.48 -1.66
CA LYS A 664 38.88 10.11 -2.05
C LYS A 664 39.60 9.09 -1.14
N ILE A 665 38.87 8.22 -0.46
CA ILE A 665 39.43 7.28 0.52
C ILE A 665 39.13 5.86 0.07
N LEU A 666 40.18 5.09 -0.28
CA LEU A 666 40.05 3.63 -0.22
C LEU A 666 40.05 3.22 1.24
N ARG A 667 38.92 2.69 1.69
CA ARG A 667 38.82 2.04 2.98
C ARG A 667 39.18 0.57 2.82
N TRP A 668 40.13 0.10 3.61
CA TRP A 668 40.48 -1.31 3.70
C TRP A 668 40.31 -1.78 5.14
N GLY A 669 39.33 -2.65 5.39
CA GLY A 669 38.94 -3.05 6.75
C GLY A 669 37.42 -3.15 6.88
N LEU A 670 36.88 -3.19 8.09
CA LEU A 670 35.42 -3.20 8.32
C LEU A 670 35.08 -1.98 9.17
N ASP A 671 34.21 -1.10 8.68
CA ASP A 671 33.67 0.02 9.44
C ASP A 671 32.28 -0.39 9.93
N LEU A 672 32.19 -0.83 11.18
CA LEU A 672 31.14 -0.57 12.17
C LEU A 672 31.55 -1.22 13.52
N SER A 673 31.14 -0.59 14.62
CA SER A 673 31.47 -0.83 16.04
C SER A 673 32.76 -1.64 16.37
N GLY A 674 33.92 -0.97 16.36
CA GLY A 674 35.15 -1.51 16.96
C GLY A 674 36.12 -2.26 16.03
N GLY A 675 35.83 -2.32 14.73
CA GLY A 675 36.77 -2.79 13.71
C GLY A 675 37.94 -1.81 13.45
N LYS A 676 39.16 -2.34 13.22
CA LYS A 676 40.28 -1.54 12.69
C LYS A 676 40.11 -1.39 11.18
N SER A 677 39.89 -0.15 10.70
CA SER A 677 39.96 0.18 9.28
C SER A 677 41.27 0.88 8.94
N VAL A 678 41.95 0.42 7.90
CA VAL A 678 43.06 1.11 7.25
C VAL A 678 42.45 2.03 6.21
N ARG A 679 42.49 3.33 6.46
CA ARG A 679 42.05 4.35 5.50
C ARG A 679 43.29 4.83 4.76
N ILE A 680 43.32 4.60 3.45
CA ILE A 680 44.36 5.17 2.58
C ILE A 680 43.72 6.38 1.90
N GLY A 681 43.88 7.55 2.51
CA GLY A 681 43.47 8.84 1.97
C GLY A 681 44.68 9.79 1.94
N LEU A 682 44.81 10.56 0.88
CA LEU A 682 45.84 11.60 0.76
C LEU A 682 45.23 12.92 1.20
N ARG A 683 45.75 13.50 2.28
CA ARG A 683 45.28 14.80 2.77
C ARG A 683 45.95 15.93 2.02
N ASP A 684 45.21 17.02 1.80
CA ASP A 684 45.77 18.26 1.29
C ASP A 684 46.70 18.96 2.32
N GLN A 685 47.32 20.07 1.94
CA GLN A 685 48.18 20.85 2.85
C GLN A 685 47.42 21.44 4.06
N SER A 686 46.09 21.47 4.00
CA SER A 686 45.17 21.94 5.04
C SER A 686 44.67 20.81 5.95
N ASN A 687 45.18 19.57 5.77
CA ASN A 687 44.80 18.37 6.49
C ASN A 687 43.33 17.94 6.25
N GLN A 688 42.72 18.39 5.15
CA GLN A 688 41.41 17.94 4.67
C GLN A 688 41.59 16.71 3.77
N PRO A 689 40.65 15.74 3.82
CA PRO A 689 40.70 14.51 3.01
C PRO A 689 40.58 14.76 1.50
#